data_AF-A0A1F6N107-F1
#
_entry.id   AF-A0A1F6N107-F1
#
_cell.length_a   1.000
_cell.length_b   1.000
_cell.length_c   1.000
_cell.angle_alpha   90.00
_cell.angle_beta   90.00
_cell.angle_gamma   90.00
#
_symmetry.space_group_name_H-M   'P 1'
#
loop_
_entity.id
_entity.type
_entity.pdbx_description
1 polymer ?
#
loop_
_entity_poly.entity_id
_entity_poly.type
_entity_poly.pdbx_seq_one_letter_code
_entity_poly.pdbx_strand_id
1 'polypeptide(L)'
;MSLLGAILIDKEALLKIADILEPDDFYKPAHAEVYQAILDLYAKSEPVDILTLSNRLEERGVLEKIGGRSFVVSLANTVPTASHVKHYADIVARKATLRKLIGAASEISRLGFTEDSDEIEMLLDKAQQHVFSVTQKHIKQTFTPIRGILSEAFDRIDELHRDKGKLRGVPTGFRELDNILAGLQKSDLIILAARPSVGKTSLALDIARHVAIREKVPVGIFSLEMSKEQFVDRLLCAEAGVDLWKMRTGNLSDRPDSDDFPRIGHAMGVLSEAPIYIDDFPGNNVMQIRTKARRLKSEHGLGLIIIDYMQLMESHNNKYSENRVQEVSEMSRNLKGIARELNVPVLALSQLSRAVEQTKPAIPKLSHLRESGCLTGDTIIIRADTGEPVRLIDIVTGKIPTPLPIFALDENWKISPQIMTKAFSSGQKKVFEMRLRSGRTIRASANHPFRTLGGWTNLEDLCPGMRIAVPRVLTPQKPTNLMNLDELALLAHLLGDGCTVPRQPIHYTSADPENLAVVEQTAIKLFNIKPRRVKQKNWWHVYLPSPYHLTHGKHHPITNWFSQLGIGLRHSYKKEIPLQVFQSDSSHIAHFLRHLWATDGNISWKFILGRKPAGAIYYSSTSTVLARQVQHLLTRLGIFSTLRLVPQGDHRPAHQVHVQGSTNQKTFLSVVGSAGSRGDIVPAMLTALQEITANPNRDTIPHEIWNSTIEEARTEANISWRELYRQLDNSYAGTVKQNSVGRERLGRIAVALKSKPLQLLADSSIFWDEIESIVSQGMEEVYDATVPRFHNFVANDIIVHNSIEQDADVVLFIYRKAADRNYRLEDIPPDERHLGEIHVAKHRNGPTGMAKVFFDETRASYRNLDTRYVPPTGGGQSHAPANLPKPGSVNVPSF
;
A
#
# COMPACT_ATOMS: atom_id res chain seq x y z
N MET A 1 -38.33 -5.38 -27.68
CA MET A 1 -38.87 -6.47 -28.52
C MET A 1 -37.96 -6.70 -29.72
N SER A 2 -37.83 -5.76 -30.67
CA SER A 2 -37.00 -6.01 -31.85
C SER A 2 -35.52 -6.29 -31.58
N LEU A 3 -34.94 -5.70 -30.53
CA LEU A 3 -33.58 -6.04 -30.10
C LEU A 3 -33.46 -7.50 -29.60
N LEU A 4 -34.37 -7.93 -28.72
CA LEU A 4 -34.36 -9.27 -28.13
C LEU A 4 -34.66 -10.35 -29.18
N GLY A 5 -35.56 -10.06 -30.12
CA GLY A 5 -35.80 -10.94 -31.26
C GLY A 5 -34.58 -11.09 -32.18
N ALA A 6 -33.81 -10.02 -32.40
CA ALA A 6 -32.62 -10.06 -33.24
C ALA A 6 -31.53 -10.97 -32.62
N ILE A 7 -31.39 -10.94 -31.29
CA ILE A 7 -30.46 -11.81 -30.55
C ILE A 7 -30.87 -13.29 -30.63
N LEU A 8 -32.18 -13.57 -30.65
CA LEU A 8 -32.69 -14.94 -30.79
C LEU A 8 -32.53 -15.52 -32.20
N ILE A 9 -32.39 -14.66 -33.21
CA ILE A 9 -32.22 -15.06 -34.62
C ILE A 9 -30.74 -15.19 -34.98
N ASP A 10 -29.90 -14.24 -34.58
CA ASP A 10 -28.46 -14.21 -34.88
C ASP A 10 -27.62 -14.35 -33.60
N LYS A 11 -26.88 -15.46 -33.51
CA LYS A 11 -26.01 -15.78 -32.36
C LYS A 11 -24.84 -14.80 -32.21
N GLU A 12 -24.41 -14.14 -33.29
CA GLU A 12 -23.35 -13.13 -33.24
C GLU A 12 -23.87 -11.75 -32.88
N ALA A 13 -25.19 -11.54 -32.87
CA ALA A 13 -25.79 -10.25 -32.59
C ALA A 13 -25.50 -9.78 -31.15
N LEU A 14 -25.43 -10.72 -30.20
CA LEU A 14 -25.11 -10.42 -28.80
C LEU A 14 -23.68 -9.90 -28.63
N LEU A 15 -22.70 -10.50 -29.33
CA LEU A 15 -21.30 -10.06 -29.32
C LEU A 15 -21.15 -8.59 -29.74
N LYS A 16 -21.97 -8.14 -30.69
CA LYS A 16 -21.93 -6.79 -31.25
C LYS A 16 -22.49 -5.72 -30.30
N ILE A 17 -23.26 -6.11 -29.28
CA ILE A 17 -24.02 -5.19 -28.42
C ILE A 17 -23.82 -5.39 -26.91
N ALA A 18 -23.14 -6.46 -26.47
CA ALA A 18 -22.97 -6.79 -25.06
C ALA A 18 -22.32 -5.66 -24.26
N ASP A 19 -21.48 -4.85 -24.90
CA ASP A 19 -20.82 -3.71 -24.27
C ASP A 19 -21.66 -2.42 -24.26
N ILE A 20 -22.79 -2.40 -24.98
CA ILE A 20 -23.63 -1.21 -25.20
C ILE A 20 -24.77 -1.12 -24.17
N LEU A 21 -25.28 -2.25 -23.68
CA LEU A 21 -26.51 -2.32 -22.89
C LEU A 21 -26.37 -3.17 -21.62
N GLU A 22 -27.06 -2.73 -20.57
CA GLU A 22 -27.31 -3.49 -19.35
C GLU A 22 -28.81 -3.85 -19.24
N PRO A 23 -29.18 -4.87 -18.44
CA PRO A 23 -30.58 -5.23 -18.21
C PRO A 23 -31.47 -4.05 -17.79
N ASP A 24 -30.95 -3.15 -16.95
CA ASP A 24 -31.67 -1.98 -16.44
C ASP A 24 -31.90 -0.88 -17.51
N ASP A 25 -31.25 -0.99 -18.67
CA ASP A 25 -31.49 -0.07 -19.78
C ASP A 25 -32.83 -0.38 -20.51
N PHE A 26 -33.47 -1.53 -20.23
CA PHE A 26 -34.79 -1.86 -20.76
C PHE A 26 -35.92 -1.23 -19.94
N TYR A 27 -36.87 -0.59 -20.62
CA TYR A 27 -38.00 0.08 -19.96
C TYR A 27 -39.01 -0.88 -19.30
N LYS A 28 -39.25 -2.05 -19.93
CA LYS A 28 -40.18 -3.05 -19.39
C LYS A 28 -39.39 -4.08 -18.57
N PRO A 29 -39.78 -4.37 -17.31
CA PRO A 29 -39.12 -5.39 -16.49
C PRO A 29 -39.04 -6.76 -17.17
N ALA A 30 -40.09 -7.16 -17.89
CA ALA A 30 -40.08 -8.41 -18.64
C ALA A 30 -38.96 -8.50 -19.69
N HIS A 31 -38.61 -7.38 -20.34
CA HIS A 31 -37.50 -7.36 -21.30
C HIS A 31 -36.13 -7.38 -20.61
N ALA A 32 -36.00 -6.75 -19.44
CA ALA A 32 -34.78 -6.79 -18.63
C ALA A 32 -34.49 -8.23 -18.17
N GLU A 33 -35.52 -8.94 -17.69
CA GLU A 33 -35.39 -10.34 -17.26
C GLU A 33 -35.01 -11.28 -18.41
N VAL A 34 -35.61 -11.07 -19.59
CA VAL A 34 -35.24 -11.81 -20.80
C VAL A 34 -33.79 -11.53 -21.19
N TYR A 35 -33.35 -10.27 -21.18
CA TYR A 35 -31.97 -9.91 -21.50
C TYR A 35 -30.97 -10.47 -20.49
N GLN A 36 -31.29 -10.46 -19.19
CA GLN A 36 -30.47 -11.07 -18.15
C GLN A 36 -30.35 -12.59 -18.35
N ALA A 37 -31.44 -13.29 -18.70
CA ALA A 37 -31.39 -14.72 -19.00
C ALA A 37 -30.54 -15.03 -20.26
N ILE A 38 -30.56 -14.15 -21.27
CA ILE A 38 -29.69 -14.23 -22.45
C ILE A 38 -28.22 -14.08 -22.04
N LEU A 39 -27.88 -13.11 -21.17
CA LEU A 39 -26.52 -12.92 -20.66
C LEU A 39 -26.04 -14.12 -19.82
N ASP A 40 -26.92 -14.70 -19.00
CA ASP A 40 -26.60 -15.89 -18.20
C ASP A 40 -26.23 -17.10 -19.08
N LEU A 41 -27.01 -17.35 -20.14
CA LEU A 41 -26.74 -18.42 -21.11
C LEU A 41 -25.42 -18.17 -21.83
N TYR A 42 -25.19 -16.93 -22.24
CA TYR A 42 -23.95 -16.52 -22.89
C TYR A 42 -22.72 -16.71 -21.99
N ALA A 43 -22.82 -16.36 -20.70
CA ALA A 43 -21.74 -16.55 -19.73
C ALA A 43 -21.39 -18.03 -19.52
N LYS A 44 -22.36 -18.93 -19.68
CA LYS A 44 -22.17 -20.39 -19.64
C LYS A 44 -21.74 -20.99 -20.98
N SER A 45 -21.54 -20.15 -22.00
CA SER A 45 -21.27 -20.59 -23.39
C SER A 45 -22.36 -21.50 -23.96
N GLU A 46 -23.60 -21.35 -23.49
CA GLU A 46 -24.76 -22.07 -24.01
C GLU A 46 -25.38 -21.27 -25.18
N PRO A 47 -25.90 -21.94 -26.23
CA PRO A 47 -26.54 -21.26 -27.34
C PRO A 47 -27.80 -20.55 -26.85
N VAL A 48 -28.01 -19.32 -27.33
CA VAL A 48 -29.22 -18.55 -27.04
C VAL A 48 -30.24 -18.79 -28.15
N ASP A 49 -31.26 -19.58 -27.84
CA ASP A 49 -32.41 -19.87 -28.71
C ASP A 49 -33.71 -19.92 -27.89
N ILE A 50 -34.85 -20.11 -28.56
CA ILE A 50 -36.17 -20.09 -27.89
C ILE A 50 -36.26 -21.15 -26.78
N LEU A 51 -35.68 -22.33 -26.98
CA LEU A 51 -35.79 -23.45 -26.05
C LEU A 51 -34.91 -23.21 -24.82
N THR A 52 -33.63 -22.93 -25.03
CA THR A 52 -32.65 -22.64 -23.98
C THR A 52 -33.03 -21.41 -23.16
N LEU A 53 -33.51 -20.35 -23.80
CA LEU A 53 -34.01 -19.16 -23.12
C LEU A 53 -35.25 -19.46 -22.28
N SER A 54 -36.21 -20.23 -22.81
CA SER A 54 -37.41 -20.61 -22.07
C SER A 54 -37.07 -21.43 -20.83
N ASN A 55 -36.19 -22.43 -20.96
CA ASN A 55 -35.72 -23.25 -19.84
C ASN A 55 -35.02 -22.39 -18.79
N ARG A 56 -34.14 -21.47 -19.21
CA ARG A 56 -33.43 -20.57 -18.28
C ARG A 56 -34.38 -19.64 -17.52
N LEU A 57 -35.41 -19.13 -18.19
CA LEU A 57 -36.43 -18.29 -17.56
C LEU A 57 -37.32 -19.09 -16.60
N GLU A 58 -37.54 -20.38 -16.88
CA GLU A 58 -38.25 -21.32 -16.02
C GLU A 58 -37.44 -21.63 -14.75
N GLU A 59 -36.14 -21.94 -14.89
CA GLU A 59 -35.21 -22.11 -13.76
C GLU A 59 -35.13 -20.88 -12.85
N ARG A 60 -35.20 -19.68 -13.44
CA ARG A 60 -35.21 -18.41 -12.68
C ARG A 60 -36.57 -18.09 -12.05
N GLY A 61 -37.61 -18.89 -12.32
CA GLY A 61 -38.95 -18.69 -11.77
C GLY A 61 -39.67 -17.43 -12.29
N VAL A 62 -39.29 -16.95 -13.48
CA VAL A 62 -39.83 -15.69 -14.07
C VAL A 62 -40.60 -15.93 -15.38
N LEU A 63 -40.57 -17.14 -15.95
CA LEU A 63 -41.22 -17.46 -17.23
C LEU A 63 -42.72 -17.08 -17.27
N GLU A 64 -43.49 -17.46 -16.26
CA GLU A 64 -44.92 -17.11 -16.19
C GLU A 64 -45.14 -15.61 -16.03
N LYS A 65 -44.25 -14.91 -15.31
CA LYS A 65 -44.36 -13.45 -15.06
C LYS A 65 -44.14 -12.61 -16.33
N ILE A 66 -43.40 -13.13 -17.30
CA ILE A 66 -43.12 -12.43 -18.56
C ILE A 66 -44.14 -12.77 -19.67
N GLY A 67 -45.14 -13.62 -19.40
CA GLY A 67 -46.16 -14.03 -20.37
C GLY A 67 -45.95 -15.42 -20.97
N GLY A 68 -45.11 -16.25 -20.34
CA GLY A 68 -44.91 -17.65 -20.73
C GLY A 68 -44.13 -17.85 -22.03
N ARG A 69 -44.11 -19.09 -22.52
CA ARG A 69 -43.37 -19.46 -23.74
C ARG A 69 -43.89 -18.74 -25.00
N SER A 70 -45.17 -18.41 -25.05
CA SER A 70 -45.78 -17.66 -26.15
C SER A 70 -45.16 -16.27 -26.32
N PHE A 71 -44.76 -15.61 -25.23
CA PHE A 71 -44.08 -14.32 -25.29
C PHE A 71 -42.69 -14.43 -25.93
N VAL A 72 -41.90 -15.43 -25.57
CA VAL A 72 -40.56 -15.67 -26.16
C VAL A 72 -40.66 -15.94 -27.66
N VAL A 73 -41.65 -16.73 -28.09
CA VAL A 73 -41.93 -16.97 -29.52
C VAL A 73 -42.34 -15.68 -30.24
N SER A 74 -43.14 -14.82 -29.59
CA SER A 74 -43.53 -13.54 -30.18
C SER A 74 -42.33 -12.61 -30.40
N LEU A 75 -41.32 -12.64 -29.53
CA LEU A 75 -40.10 -11.83 -29.68
C LEU A 75 -39.34 -12.22 -30.95
N ALA A 76 -39.20 -13.51 -31.23
CA ALA A 76 -38.55 -14.00 -32.44
C ALA A 76 -39.28 -13.56 -33.72
N ASN A 77 -40.61 -13.51 -33.68
CA ASN A 77 -41.44 -13.13 -34.83
C ASN A 77 -41.58 -11.60 -35.03
N THR A 78 -41.08 -10.78 -34.10
CA THR A 78 -41.25 -9.31 -34.15
C THR A 78 -40.19 -8.59 -35.02
N VAL A 79 -39.13 -9.28 -35.44
CA VAL A 79 -37.96 -8.65 -36.07
C VAL A 79 -37.92 -8.92 -37.58
N PRO A 80 -37.91 -7.88 -38.42
CA PRO A 80 -37.78 -8.04 -39.87
C PRO A 80 -36.38 -8.51 -40.31
N THR A 81 -35.33 -8.09 -39.60
CA THR A 81 -33.93 -8.49 -39.86
C THR A 81 -33.04 -8.33 -38.63
N ALA A 82 -32.18 -9.31 -38.38
CA ALA A 82 -31.17 -9.26 -37.31
C ALA A 82 -29.99 -8.32 -37.62
N SER A 83 -29.82 -7.90 -38.89
CA SER A 83 -28.68 -7.07 -39.34
C SER A 83 -28.64 -5.67 -38.70
N HIS A 84 -29.77 -5.17 -38.17
CA HIS A 84 -29.88 -3.86 -37.54
C HIS A 84 -29.78 -3.91 -36.00
N VAL A 85 -29.30 -5.01 -35.42
CA VAL A 85 -29.20 -5.18 -33.96
C VAL A 85 -28.51 -4.01 -33.25
N LYS A 86 -27.40 -3.49 -33.80
CA LYS A 86 -26.66 -2.37 -33.22
C LYS A 86 -27.49 -1.10 -33.19
N HIS A 87 -28.23 -0.81 -34.27
CA HIS A 87 -29.12 0.34 -34.33
C HIS A 87 -30.25 0.24 -33.30
N TYR A 88 -30.83 -0.94 -33.11
CA TYR A 88 -31.82 -1.16 -32.06
C TYR A 88 -31.23 -1.01 -30.66
N ALA A 89 -29.99 -1.46 -30.45
CA ALA A 89 -29.29 -1.30 -29.18
C ALA A 89 -29.02 0.18 -28.88
N ASP A 90 -28.55 0.95 -29.86
CA ASP A 90 -28.31 2.39 -29.73
C ASP A 90 -29.60 3.16 -29.38
N ILE A 91 -30.74 2.78 -29.97
CA ILE A 91 -32.05 3.37 -29.64
C ILE A 91 -32.40 3.09 -28.17
N VAL A 92 -32.23 1.85 -27.70
CA VAL A 92 -32.51 1.48 -26.30
C VAL A 92 -31.58 2.23 -25.35
N ALA A 93 -30.28 2.27 -25.64
CA ALA A 93 -29.27 2.96 -24.84
C ALA A 93 -29.55 4.47 -24.76
N ARG A 94 -29.88 5.11 -25.89
CA ARG A 94 -30.25 6.52 -25.95
C ARG A 94 -31.49 6.82 -25.11
N LYS A 95 -32.53 5.98 -25.22
CA LYS A 95 -33.75 6.13 -24.41
C LYS A 95 -33.50 5.85 -22.92
N ALA A 96 -32.62 4.92 -22.57
CA ALA A 96 -32.22 4.67 -21.18
C ALA A 96 -31.47 5.86 -20.59
N THR A 97 -30.54 6.45 -21.35
CA THR A 97 -29.79 7.65 -20.97
C THR A 97 -30.74 8.83 -20.72
N LEU A 98 -31.74 9.04 -21.59
CA LEU A 98 -32.76 10.07 -21.38
C LEU A 98 -33.58 9.84 -20.11
N ARG A 99 -33.94 8.59 -19.78
CA ARG A 99 -34.66 8.26 -18.53
C ARG A 99 -33.80 8.53 -17.30
N LYS A 100 -32.51 8.15 -17.35
CA LYS A 100 -31.55 8.40 -16.27
C LYS A 100 -31.34 9.91 -16.06
N LEU A 101 -31.28 10.68 -17.14
CA LEU A 101 -31.21 12.15 -17.08
C LEU A 101 -32.46 12.76 -16.43
N ILE A 102 -33.65 12.29 -16.81
CA ILE A 102 -34.91 12.73 -16.18
C ILE A 102 -34.92 12.38 -14.69
N GLY A 103 -34.49 11.16 -14.32
CA GLY A 103 -34.37 10.74 -12.92
C GLY A 103 -33.40 11.61 -12.12
N ALA A 104 -32.23 11.91 -12.69
CA ALA A 104 -31.25 12.82 -12.08
C ALA A 104 -31.82 14.22 -11.91
N ALA A 105 -32.52 14.76 -12.92
CA ALA A 105 -33.16 16.08 -12.83
C ALA A 105 -34.26 16.12 -11.75
N SER A 106 -35.09 15.08 -11.63
CA SER A 106 -36.09 14.97 -10.56
C SER A 106 -35.46 14.90 -9.17
N GLU A 107 -34.33 14.18 -9.03
CA GLU A 107 -33.62 14.08 -7.76
C GLU A 107 -32.99 15.42 -7.36
N ILE A 108 -32.36 16.12 -8.31
CA ILE A 108 -31.83 17.48 -8.12
C ILE A 108 -32.94 18.45 -7.75
N SER A 109 -34.10 18.37 -8.42
CA SER A 109 -35.26 19.18 -8.07
C SER A 109 -35.74 18.91 -6.65
N ARG A 110 -35.74 17.65 -6.20
CA ARG A 110 -36.11 17.28 -4.82
C ARG A 110 -35.10 17.82 -3.80
N LEU A 111 -33.81 17.74 -4.12
CA LEU A 111 -32.75 18.30 -3.30
C LEU A 111 -32.95 19.81 -3.07
N GLY A 112 -33.40 20.54 -4.10
CA GLY A 112 -33.67 21.99 -4.03
C GLY A 112 -34.85 22.42 -3.13
N PHE A 113 -35.71 21.51 -2.69
CA PHE A 113 -36.82 21.79 -1.75
C PHE A 113 -36.48 21.50 -0.29
N THR A 114 -35.24 21.11 0.02
CA THR A 114 -34.82 20.77 1.39
C THR A 114 -34.41 22.07 2.11
N GLU A 115 -35.26 22.59 3.01
CA GLU A 115 -35.09 23.92 3.64
C GLU A 115 -34.07 23.98 4.79
N ASP A 116 -33.48 22.86 5.22
CA ASP A 116 -32.39 22.84 6.21
C ASP A 116 -31.05 22.61 5.50
N SER A 117 -30.34 23.68 5.11
CA SER A 117 -28.99 23.53 4.55
C SER A 117 -28.02 24.63 4.99
N ASP A 118 -27.32 24.37 6.10
CA ASP A 118 -26.06 25.05 6.41
C ASP A 118 -24.92 24.65 5.44
N GLU A 119 -25.15 23.72 4.49
CA GLU A 119 -24.13 23.18 3.58
C GLU A 119 -24.64 23.07 2.13
N ILE A 120 -24.88 24.22 1.49
CA ILE A 120 -25.20 24.35 0.05
C ILE A 120 -24.17 23.60 -0.83
N GLU A 121 -22.91 23.53 -0.40
CA GLU A 121 -21.84 22.85 -1.15
C GLU A 121 -22.06 21.33 -1.28
N MET A 122 -22.56 20.66 -0.23
CA MET A 122 -22.88 19.23 -0.30
C MET A 122 -24.09 18.94 -1.21
N LEU A 123 -25.06 19.85 -1.25
CA LEU A 123 -26.19 19.77 -2.17
C LEU A 123 -25.74 19.91 -3.62
N LEU A 124 -24.83 20.86 -3.90
CA LEU A 124 -24.22 21.05 -5.21
C LEU A 124 -23.37 19.84 -5.63
N ASP A 125 -22.59 19.24 -4.72
CA ASP A 125 -21.81 18.05 -5.03
C ASP A 125 -22.70 16.83 -5.35
N LYS A 126 -23.75 16.59 -4.55
CA LYS A 126 -24.75 15.54 -4.85
C LYS A 126 -25.43 15.78 -6.21
N ALA A 127 -25.79 17.02 -6.52
CA ALA A 127 -26.37 17.36 -7.82
C ALA A 127 -25.39 17.09 -8.97
N GLN A 128 -24.10 17.45 -8.81
CA GLN A 128 -23.06 17.15 -9.79
C GLN A 128 -22.84 15.65 -9.97
N GLN A 129 -22.80 14.87 -8.88
CA GLN A 129 -22.66 13.42 -8.93
C GLN A 129 -23.82 12.75 -9.69
N HIS A 130 -25.06 13.19 -9.46
CA HIS A 130 -26.22 12.67 -10.19
C HIS A 130 -26.15 12.95 -11.70
N VAL A 131 -25.77 14.16 -12.11
CA VAL A 131 -25.57 14.50 -13.53
C VAL A 131 -24.39 13.72 -14.12
N PHE A 132 -23.31 13.56 -13.36
CA PHE A 132 -22.10 12.88 -13.80
C PHE A 132 -22.32 11.37 -14.01
N SER A 133 -23.13 10.72 -13.17
CA SER A 133 -23.48 9.30 -13.33
C SER A 133 -24.16 8.98 -14.67
N VAL A 134 -24.81 9.97 -15.29
CA VAL A 134 -25.47 9.84 -16.60
C VAL A 134 -24.45 9.91 -17.75
N THR A 135 -23.29 10.54 -17.55
CA THR A 135 -22.27 10.75 -18.61
C THR A 135 -21.18 9.65 -18.65
N GLN A 136 -20.98 8.90 -17.57
CA GLN A 136 -19.86 7.95 -17.43
C GLN A 136 -19.95 6.69 -18.30
N LYS A 137 -21.13 6.30 -18.81
CA LYS A 137 -21.31 5.03 -19.57
C LYS A 137 -20.63 5.01 -20.95
N HIS A 138 -20.13 6.13 -21.47
CA HIS A 138 -19.48 6.19 -22.79
C HIS A 138 -17.95 6.03 -22.79
N ILE A 139 -17.31 5.82 -21.64
CA ILE A 139 -15.85 5.64 -21.55
C ILE A 139 -15.54 4.28 -20.92
N LYS A 140 -15.74 3.19 -21.66
CA LYS A 140 -15.05 1.91 -21.37
C LYS A 140 -13.73 1.90 -22.13
N GLN A 141 -12.62 1.68 -21.42
CA GLN A 141 -11.31 1.46 -22.01
C GLN A 141 -11.34 0.18 -22.87
N THR A 142 -11.36 0.35 -24.19
CA THR A 142 -11.16 -0.74 -25.15
C THR A 142 -9.67 -1.01 -25.30
N PHE A 143 -9.27 -2.27 -25.37
CA PHE A 143 -7.90 -2.63 -25.76
C PHE A 143 -7.65 -2.14 -27.20
N THR A 144 -6.68 -1.24 -27.39
CA THR A 144 -6.27 -0.75 -28.71
C THR A 144 -5.19 -1.67 -29.30
N PRO A 145 -5.39 -2.25 -30.51
CA PRO A 145 -4.35 -3.04 -31.16
C PRO A 145 -3.08 -2.21 -31.40
N ILE A 146 -1.91 -2.78 -31.08
CA ILE A 146 -0.61 -2.09 -31.17
C ILE A 146 -0.34 -1.50 -32.56
N ARG A 147 -0.86 -2.12 -33.63
CA ARG A 147 -0.71 -1.65 -35.02
C ARG A 147 -1.18 -0.21 -35.23
N GLY A 148 -2.29 0.19 -34.60
CA GLY A 148 -2.79 1.57 -34.69
C GLY A 148 -1.93 2.58 -33.92
N ILE A 149 -1.31 2.13 -32.82
CA ILE A 149 -0.42 2.97 -32.00
C ILE A 149 0.95 3.14 -32.67
N LEU A 150 1.42 2.11 -33.41
CA LEU A 150 2.73 2.12 -34.07
C LEU A 150 2.81 3.15 -35.22
N SER A 151 1.72 3.34 -35.98
CA SER A 151 1.66 4.40 -37.00
C SER A 151 1.79 5.79 -36.37
N GLU A 152 1.02 6.05 -35.30
CA GLU A 152 1.12 7.32 -34.56
C GLU A 152 2.49 7.50 -33.88
N ALA A 153 3.13 6.42 -33.45
CA ALA A 153 4.49 6.48 -32.90
C ALA A 153 5.52 6.83 -33.98
N PHE A 154 5.38 6.28 -35.19
CA PHE A 154 6.28 6.55 -36.31
C PHE A 154 6.15 7.99 -36.79
N ASP A 155 4.93 8.50 -36.98
CA ASP A 155 4.68 9.89 -37.38
C ASP A 155 5.31 10.87 -36.38
N ARG A 156 5.18 10.60 -35.07
CA ARG A 156 5.82 11.38 -34.01
C ARG A 156 7.36 11.34 -34.05
N ILE A 157 7.96 10.21 -34.40
CA ILE A 157 9.42 10.09 -34.52
C ILE A 157 9.91 10.86 -35.75
N ASP A 158 9.18 10.81 -36.87
CA ASP A 158 9.53 11.51 -38.09
C ASP A 158 9.44 13.05 -37.90
N GLU A 159 8.43 13.54 -37.19
CA GLU A 159 8.33 14.96 -36.79
C GLU A 159 9.56 15.41 -35.97
N LEU A 160 9.98 14.62 -34.97
CA LEU A 160 11.16 14.92 -34.15
C LEU A 160 12.47 14.90 -34.95
N HIS A 161 12.55 14.09 -36.01
CA HIS A 161 13.73 14.03 -36.86
C HIS A 161 13.81 15.21 -37.85
N ARG A 162 12.66 15.72 -38.33
CA ARG A 162 12.57 16.87 -39.23
C ARG A 162 12.94 18.19 -38.54
N ASP A 163 12.49 18.40 -37.30
CA ASP A 163 12.76 19.61 -36.52
C ASP A 163 13.98 19.46 -35.59
N LYS A 164 15.19 19.43 -36.17
CA LYS A 164 16.45 19.35 -35.39
C LYS A 164 16.55 20.51 -34.38
N GLY A 165 16.42 20.18 -33.10
CA GLY A 165 16.60 21.11 -31.97
C GLY A 165 15.35 21.41 -31.15
N LYS A 166 14.16 20.94 -31.56
CA LYS A 166 12.93 21.11 -30.79
C LYS A 166 12.79 19.97 -29.76
N LEU A 167 12.57 20.32 -28.49
CA LEU A 167 12.35 19.34 -27.44
C LEU A 167 10.97 18.70 -27.58
N ARG A 168 10.88 17.41 -27.22
CA ARG A 168 9.63 16.65 -27.23
C ARG A 168 8.64 17.13 -26.16
N GLY A 169 9.17 17.43 -24.98
CA GLY A 169 8.40 17.96 -23.85
C GLY A 169 8.39 19.49 -23.82
N VAL A 170 7.64 20.05 -22.89
CA VAL A 170 7.62 21.50 -22.63
C VAL A 170 9.00 21.94 -22.10
N PRO A 171 9.74 22.84 -22.76
CA PRO A 171 11.07 23.24 -22.30
C PRO A 171 11.01 23.93 -20.94
N THR A 172 11.95 23.60 -20.05
CA THR A 172 12.08 24.29 -18.75
C THR A 172 12.78 25.64 -18.89
N GLY A 173 13.54 25.85 -19.96
CA GLY A 173 14.37 27.03 -20.18
C GLY A 173 15.77 26.93 -19.57
N PHE A 174 16.06 25.84 -18.87
CA PHE A 174 17.38 25.52 -18.31
C PHE A 174 18.04 24.45 -19.18
N ARG A 175 19.06 24.85 -19.97
CA ARG A 175 19.63 23.99 -21.01
C ARG A 175 20.17 22.67 -20.48
N GLU A 176 20.90 22.70 -19.37
CA GLU A 176 21.43 21.48 -18.75
C GLU A 176 20.33 20.57 -18.21
N LEU A 177 19.24 21.14 -17.67
CA LEU A 177 18.11 20.36 -17.18
C LEU A 177 17.32 19.75 -18.33
N ASP A 178 17.06 20.53 -19.39
CA ASP A 178 16.37 20.10 -20.59
C ASP A 178 17.13 19.01 -21.36
N ASN A 179 18.47 19.01 -21.31
CA ASN A 179 19.29 17.93 -21.85
C ASN A 179 19.05 16.59 -21.13
N ILE A 180 18.71 16.62 -19.84
CA ILE A 180 18.43 15.42 -19.04
C ILE A 180 16.96 15.00 -19.22
N LEU A 181 16.03 15.96 -19.17
CA LEU A 181 14.59 15.69 -19.18
C LEU A 181 13.99 15.55 -20.59
N ALA A 182 14.66 16.07 -21.62
CA ALA A 182 14.10 16.31 -22.95
C ALA A 182 12.81 17.16 -22.92
N GLY A 183 12.75 18.11 -21.98
CA GLY A 183 11.56 18.88 -21.62
C GLY A 183 10.56 18.11 -20.74
N LEU A 184 9.62 18.82 -20.13
CA LEU A 184 8.57 18.24 -19.29
C LEU A 184 7.56 17.48 -20.15
N GLN A 185 7.51 16.16 -19.99
CA GLN A 185 6.67 15.29 -20.82
C GLN A 185 5.19 15.38 -20.43
N LYS A 186 4.32 15.29 -21.43
CA LYS A 186 2.86 15.21 -21.20
C LYS A 186 2.52 13.95 -20.41
N SER A 187 1.49 14.04 -19.58
CA SER A 187 1.03 12.97 -18.69
C SER A 187 1.96 12.62 -17.53
N ASP A 188 3.10 13.28 -17.37
CA ASP A 188 4.04 13.03 -16.26
C ASP A 188 3.73 13.89 -15.03
N LEU A 189 3.96 13.30 -13.87
CA LEU A 189 4.01 13.97 -12.57
C LEU A 189 5.47 14.20 -12.21
N ILE A 190 5.84 15.47 -12.12
CA ILE A 190 7.16 15.94 -11.74
C ILE A 190 7.08 16.51 -10.33
N ILE A 191 7.82 15.92 -9.40
CA ILE A 191 7.95 16.46 -8.03
C ILE A 191 9.23 17.28 -7.94
N LEU A 192 9.11 18.55 -7.58
CA LEU A 192 10.26 19.41 -7.26
C LEU A 192 10.32 19.65 -5.76
N ALA A 193 11.39 19.17 -5.12
CA ALA A 193 11.51 19.21 -3.67
C ALA A 193 12.77 19.91 -3.17
N ALA A 194 12.62 20.73 -2.14
CA ALA A 194 13.74 21.43 -1.52
C ALA A 194 13.44 21.75 -0.04
N ARG A 195 14.48 22.14 0.70
CA ARG A 195 14.31 22.76 2.02
C ARG A 195 13.71 24.18 1.89
N PRO A 196 13.05 24.70 2.94
CA PRO A 196 12.66 26.10 3.00
C PRO A 196 13.81 27.04 2.66
N SER A 197 13.50 28.14 1.98
CA SER A 197 14.45 29.20 1.60
C SER A 197 15.52 28.82 0.56
N VAL A 198 15.53 27.59 0.02
CA VAL A 198 16.45 27.21 -1.07
C VAL A 198 16.00 27.80 -2.43
N GLY A 199 14.71 28.09 -2.60
CA GLY A 199 14.17 28.72 -3.82
C GLY A 199 13.28 27.80 -4.68
N LYS A 200 12.56 26.85 -4.06
CA LYS A 200 11.61 25.95 -4.75
C LYS A 200 10.62 26.69 -5.67
N THR A 201 9.97 27.71 -5.12
CA THR A 201 8.96 28.53 -5.79
C THR A 201 9.59 29.41 -6.87
N SER A 202 10.81 29.93 -6.62
CA SER A 202 11.56 30.71 -7.60
C SER A 202 11.86 29.90 -8.87
N LEU A 203 12.35 28.67 -8.72
CA LEU A 203 12.63 27.81 -9.86
C LEU A 203 11.35 27.47 -10.65
N ALA A 204 10.26 27.16 -9.95
CA ALA A 204 8.96 26.89 -10.59
C ALA A 204 8.43 28.10 -11.37
N LEU A 205 8.58 29.31 -10.81
CA LEU A 205 8.19 30.55 -11.46
C LEU A 205 9.04 30.88 -12.68
N ASP A 206 10.34 30.65 -12.64
CA ASP A 206 11.21 30.85 -13.80
C ASP A 206 10.89 29.87 -14.93
N ILE A 207 10.55 28.63 -14.62
CA ILE A 207 10.01 27.67 -15.60
C ILE A 207 8.69 28.20 -16.18
N ALA A 208 7.74 28.61 -15.34
CA ALA A 208 6.44 29.14 -15.78
C ALA A 208 6.61 30.35 -16.72
N ARG A 209 7.49 31.29 -16.33
CA ARG A 209 7.81 32.48 -17.09
C ARG A 209 8.41 32.15 -18.45
N HIS A 210 9.36 31.24 -18.50
CA HIS A 210 9.95 30.79 -19.77
C HIS A 210 8.89 30.17 -20.69
N VAL A 211 8.11 29.21 -20.17
CA VAL A 211 7.08 28.49 -20.92
C VAL A 211 6.00 29.44 -21.46
N ALA A 212 5.53 30.38 -20.64
CA ALA A 212 4.48 31.29 -21.05
C ALA A 212 4.98 32.41 -21.98
N ILE A 213 6.16 32.99 -21.72
CA ILE A 213 6.65 34.13 -22.51
C ILE A 213 7.32 33.67 -23.81
N ARG A 214 8.20 32.66 -23.76
CA ARG A 214 9.02 32.23 -24.90
C ARG A 214 8.30 31.20 -25.77
N GLU A 215 7.71 30.18 -25.14
CA GLU A 215 7.03 29.11 -25.87
C GLU A 215 5.55 29.42 -26.15
N LYS A 216 5.01 30.48 -25.52
CA LYS A 216 3.60 30.88 -25.64
C LYS A 216 2.62 29.74 -25.29
N VAL A 217 3.04 28.86 -24.37
CA VAL A 217 2.23 27.74 -23.89
C VAL A 217 1.47 28.16 -22.63
N PRO A 218 0.14 27.95 -22.56
CA PRO A 218 -0.66 28.29 -21.38
C PRO A 218 -0.26 27.52 -20.12
N VAL A 219 -0.01 28.25 -19.01
CA VAL A 219 0.40 27.71 -17.71
C VAL A 219 -0.64 28.01 -16.64
N GLY A 220 -1.13 26.97 -15.96
CA GLY A 220 -1.99 27.10 -14.78
C GLY A 220 -1.17 26.93 -13.50
N ILE A 221 -1.25 27.90 -12.59
CA ILE A 221 -0.54 27.92 -11.31
C ILE A 221 -1.57 27.90 -10.18
N PHE A 222 -1.47 26.89 -9.31
CA PHE A 222 -2.24 26.79 -8.08
C PHE A 222 -1.30 27.10 -6.90
N SER A 223 -1.49 28.26 -6.28
CA SER A 223 -0.72 28.71 -5.13
C SER A 223 -1.54 28.54 -3.85
N LEU A 224 -1.04 27.72 -2.94
CA LEU A 224 -1.66 27.42 -1.65
C LEU A 224 -0.94 28.13 -0.49
N GLU A 225 0.31 28.55 -0.70
CA GLU A 225 1.15 29.20 0.32
C GLU A 225 1.18 30.73 0.17
N MET A 226 1.27 31.23 -1.06
CA MET A 226 1.48 32.66 -1.34
C MET A 226 0.28 33.26 -2.08
N SER A 227 0.06 34.57 -1.92
CA SER A 227 -0.98 35.28 -2.67
C SER A 227 -0.56 35.49 -4.13
N LYS A 228 -1.55 35.70 -5.01
CA LYS A 228 -1.30 36.03 -6.42
C LYS A 228 -0.44 37.28 -6.60
N GLU A 229 -0.59 38.29 -5.73
CA GLU A 229 0.20 39.52 -5.78
C GLU A 229 1.70 39.21 -5.56
N GLN A 230 2.01 38.36 -4.58
CA GLN A 230 3.40 37.97 -4.32
C GLN A 230 4.02 37.17 -5.48
N PHE A 231 3.21 36.38 -6.19
CA PHE A 231 3.62 35.68 -7.41
C PHE A 231 3.92 36.67 -8.54
N VAL A 232 3.02 37.63 -8.77
CA VAL A 232 3.17 38.67 -9.81
C VAL A 232 4.39 39.54 -9.54
N ASP A 233 4.61 39.97 -8.30
CA ASP A 233 5.78 40.76 -7.90
C ASP A 233 7.09 40.05 -8.27
N ARG A 234 7.18 38.75 -7.99
CA ARG A 234 8.36 37.94 -8.32
C ARG A 234 8.54 37.76 -9.82
N LEU A 235 7.46 37.52 -10.57
CA LEU A 235 7.51 37.41 -12.03
C LEU A 235 7.98 38.72 -12.68
N LEU A 236 7.43 39.85 -12.24
CA LEU A 236 7.82 41.19 -12.70
C LEU A 236 9.28 41.50 -12.33
N CYS A 237 9.73 41.19 -11.11
CA CYS A 237 11.13 41.40 -10.73
C CYS A 237 12.09 40.57 -11.58
N ALA A 238 11.76 39.29 -11.81
CA ALA A 238 12.57 38.39 -12.62
C ALA A 238 12.64 38.83 -14.08
N GLU A 239 11.54 39.34 -14.64
CA GLU A 239 11.46 39.83 -16.03
C GLU A 239 12.09 41.22 -16.21
N ALA A 240 11.77 42.18 -15.34
CA ALA A 240 12.34 43.53 -15.40
C ALA A 240 13.84 43.55 -15.02
N GLY A 241 14.29 42.55 -14.27
CA GLY A 241 15.63 42.48 -13.70
C GLY A 241 15.85 43.46 -12.55
N VAL A 242 14.80 43.82 -11.82
CA VAL A 242 14.83 44.76 -10.69
C VAL A 242 14.92 43.97 -9.38
N ASP A 243 15.52 44.58 -8.35
CA ASP A 243 15.62 44.00 -7.02
C ASP A 243 14.23 43.86 -6.37
N LEU A 244 13.96 42.68 -5.80
CA LEU A 244 12.65 42.34 -5.23
C LEU A 244 12.32 43.17 -3.98
N TRP A 245 13.32 43.53 -3.18
CA TRP A 245 13.13 44.37 -2.01
C TRP A 245 12.82 45.82 -2.39
N LYS A 246 13.48 46.36 -3.42
CA LYS A 246 13.14 47.67 -3.98
C LYS A 246 11.70 47.71 -4.48
N MET A 247 11.27 46.66 -5.19
CA MET A 247 9.90 46.56 -5.67
C MET A 247 8.88 46.52 -4.51
N ARG A 248 9.14 45.74 -3.47
CA ARG A 248 8.26 45.64 -2.29
C ARG A 248 8.23 46.91 -1.43
N THR A 249 9.33 47.65 -1.36
CA THR A 249 9.45 48.87 -0.53
C THR A 249 9.09 50.15 -1.28
N GLY A 250 8.93 50.10 -2.60
CA GLY A 250 8.71 51.27 -3.44
C GLY A 250 9.96 52.14 -3.64
N ASN A 251 11.13 51.72 -3.14
CA ASN A 251 12.41 52.43 -3.30
C ASN A 251 13.02 52.17 -4.69
N LEU A 252 12.23 52.40 -5.73
CA LEU A 252 12.65 52.32 -7.13
C LEU A 252 13.50 53.54 -7.48
N SER A 253 14.50 53.33 -8.33
CA SER A 253 15.36 54.42 -8.78
C SER A 253 14.72 55.14 -9.97
N ASP A 254 14.60 56.47 -9.88
CA ASP A 254 14.14 57.35 -10.97
C ASP A 254 15.31 58.10 -11.63
N ARG A 255 16.55 57.68 -11.34
CA ARG A 255 17.74 58.33 -11.88
C ARG A 255 17.93 57.94 -13.35
N PRO A 256 18.31 58.88 -14.25
CA PRO A 256 18.42 58.62 -15.69
C PRO A 256 19.36 57.45 -16.08
N ASP A 257 20.33 57.12 -15.23
CA ASP A 257 21.34 56.07 -15.39
C ASP A 257 20.95 54.72 -14.77
N SER A 258 19.91 54.69 -13.92
CA SER A 258 19.42 53.48 -13.25
C SER A 258 17.89 53.47 -13.09
N ASP A 259 17.17 53.97 -14.08
CA ASP A 259 15.70 54.10 -14.01
C ASP A 259 15.03 52.71 -14.05
N ASP A 260 14.35 52.36 -12.97
CA ASP A 260 13.67 51.08 -12.81
C ASP A 260 12.29 51.09 -13.49
N PHE A 261 11.65 52.26 -13.66
CA PHE A 261 10.27 52.37 -14.16
C PHE A 261 10.09 51.92 -15.63
N PRO A 262 10.96 52.32 -16.59
CA PRO A 262 10.87 51.83 -17.97
C PRO A 262 11.01 50.31 -18.08
N ARG A 263 11.87 49.71 -17.25
CA ARG A 263 12.12 48.26 -17.23
C ARG A 263 10.92 47.50 -16.69
N ILE A 264 10.31 48.02 -15.62
CA ILE A 264 9.06 47.48 -15.07
C ILE A 264 7.93 47.63 -16.08
N GLY A 265 7.78 48.80 -16.71
CA GLY A 265 6.76 49.04 -17.74
C GLY A 265 6.87 48.07 -18.92
N HIS A 266 8.09 47.83 -19.42
CA HIS A 266 8.33 46.82 -20.45
C HIS A 266 7.95 45.41 -19.97
N ALA A 267 8.38 45.01 -18.76
CA ALA A 267 8.03 43.70 -18.20
C ALA A 267 6.52 43.50 -18.00
N MET A 268 5.80 44.55 -17.59
CA MET A 268 4.33 44.53 -17.49
C MET A 268 3.68 44.29 -18.85
N GLY A 269 4.17 44.92 -19.92
CA GLY A 269 3.69 44.67 -21.28
C GLY A 269 3.89 43.22 -21.71
N VAL A 270 5.10 42.67 -21.50
CA VAL A 270 5.41 41.27 -21.84
C VAL A 270 4.55 40.29 -21.03
N LEU A 271 4.40 40.50 -19.73
CA LEU A 271 3.62 39.62 -18.86
C LEU A 271 2.11 39.72 -19.13
N SER A 272 1.61 40.89 -19.55
CA SER A 272 0.19 41.05 -19.92
C SER A 272 -0.21 40.19 -21.12
N GLU A 273 0.73 39.85 -22.00
CA GLU A 273 0.50 38.97 -23.16
C GLU A 273 0.82 37.49 -22.87
N ALA A 274 1.37 37.18 -21.70
CA ALA A 274 1.76 35.83 -21.34
C ALA A 274 0.54 35.02 -20.85
N PRO A 275 0.29 33.80 -21.37
CA PRO A 275 -0.86 32.98 -20.97
C PRO A 275 -0.62 32.29 -19.61
N ILE A 276 -0.51 33.08 -18.54
CA ILE A 276 -0.34 32.62 -17.16
C ILE A 276 -1.66 32.81 -16.40
N TYR A 277 -2.16 31.74 -15.80
CA TYR A 277 -3.41 31.74 -15.04
C TYR A 277 -3.10 31.32 -13.60
N ILE A 278 -3.42 32.17 -12.62
CA ILE A 278 -3.09 31.96 -11.21
C ILE A 278 -4.38 31.79 -10.40
N ASP A 279 -4.39 30.78 -9.54
CA ASP A 279 -5.39 30.54 -8.53
C ASP A 279 -4.70 30.48 -7.15
N ASP A 280 -5.01 31.44 -6.28
CA ASP A 280 -4.45 31.57 -4.94
C ASP A 280 -5.44 31.19 -3.83
N PHE A 281 -6.53 30.48 -4.17
CA PHE A 281 -7.50 30.05 -3.17
C PHE A 281 -6.88 28.97 -2.26
N PRO A 282 -6.74 29.22 -0.93
CA PRO A 282 -5.97 28.36 -0.04
C PRO A 282 -6.68 27.02 0.25
N GLY A 283 -8.02 26.97 0.18
CA GLY A 283 -8.82 25.77 0.42
C GLY A 283 -8.99 24.86 -0.80
N ASN A 284 -8.16 25.04 -1.85
CA ASN A 284 -8.26 24.23 -3.06
C ASN A 284 -7.98 22.75 -2.73
N ASN A 285 -8.99 21.88 -2.88
CA ASN A 285 -8.80 20.43 -2.85
C ASN A 285 -8.47 19.87 -4.26
N VAL A 286 -8.04 18.60 -4.34
CA VAL A 286 -7.59 18.02 -5.62
C VAL A 286 -8.70 17.97 -6.68
N MET A 287 -9.96 17.85 -6.26
CA MET A 287 -11.10 17.87 -7.18
C MET A 287 -11.34 19.27 -7.75
N GLN A 288 -11.21 20.32 -6.93
CA GLN A 288 -11.32 21.71 -7.37
C GLN A 288 -10.19 22.07 -8.34
N ILE A 289 -8.95 21.70 -8.03
CA ILE A 289 -7.82 21.84 -8.98
C ILE A 289 -8.12 21.14 -10.29
N ARG A 290 -8.59 19.88 -10.25
CA ARG A 290 -8.96 19.10 -11.44
C ARG A 290 -10.03 19.81 -12.28
N THR A 291 -11.10 20.29 -11.66
CA THR A 291 -12.21 20.96 -12.33
C THR A 291 -11.77 22.26 -12.99
N LYS A 292 -11.00 23.10 -12.27
CA LYS A 292 -10.46 24.35 -12.80
C LYS A 292 -9.46 24.11 -13.93
N ALA A 293 -8.58 23.12 -13.79
CA ALA A 293 -7.63 22.74 -14.82
C ALA A 293 -8.33 22.18 -16.08
N ARG A 294 -9.40 21.39 -15.93
CA ARG A 294 -10.25 20.93 -17.06
C ARG A 294 -10.84 22.11 -17.82
N ARG A 295 -11.44 23.06 -17.09
CA ARG A 295 -12.03 24.26 -17.68
C ARG A 295 -10.98 25.07 -18.44
N LEU A 296 -9.84 25.35 -17.80
CA LEU A 296 -8.73 26.07 -18.41
C LEU A 296 -8.19 25.37 -19.66
N LYS A 297 -8.11 24.03 -19.64
CA LYS A 297 -7.72 23.25 -20.83
C LYS A 297 -8.71 23.40 -21.98
N SER A 298 -10.01 23.36 -21.69
CA SER A 298 -11.07 23.49 -22.71
C SER A 298 -11.16 24.89 -23.30
N GLU A 299 -10.97 25.93 -22.49
CA GLU A 299 -11.11 27.34 -22.92
C GLU A 299 -9.84 27.86 -23.59
N HIS A 300 -8.65 27.49 -23.10
CA HIS A 300 -7.39 28.14 -23.46
C HIS A 300 -6.26 27.19 -23.90
N GLY A 301 -6.43 25.87 -23.83
CA GLY A 301 -5.40 24.92 -24.30
C GLY A 301 -4.20 24.77 -23.35
N LEU A 302 -4.49 24.50 -22.07
CA LEU A 302 -3.52 24.24 -20.99
C LEU A 302 -2.38 23.30 -21.38
N GLY A 303 -1.12 23.72 -21.13
CA GLY A 303 0.09 22.95 -21.46
C GLY A 303 1.02 22.65 -20.29
N LEU A 304 0.89 23.31 -19.14
CA LEU A 304 1.62 23.00 -17.90
C LEU A 304 0.78 23.36 -16.68
N ILE A 305 0.80 22.51 -15.65
CA ILE A 305 0.21 22.80 -14.34
C ILE A 305 1.32 22.87 -13.30
N ILE A 306 1.30 23.91 -12.46
CA ILE A 306 2.21 24.08 -11.31
C ILE A 306 1.37 24.15 -10.04
N ILE A 307 1.79 23.44 -8.99
CA ILE A 307 1.10 23.42 -7.68
C ILE A 307 2.12 23.70 -6.56
N ASP A 308 1.95 24.79 -5.82
CA ASP A 308 2.83 25.22 -4.71
C ASP A 308 2.06 25.40 -3.39
N TYR A 309 2.20 24.58 -2.34
CA TYR A 309 2.92 23.31 -2.22
C TYR A 309 1.97 22.20 -1.78
N MET A 310 2.30 20.96 -2.15
CA MET A 310 1.40 19.81 -2.03
C MET A 310 0.82 19.61 -0.61
N GLN A 311 1.60 19.89 0.44
CA GLN A 311 1.26 19.55 1.83
C GLN A 311 0.23 20.50 2.51
N LEU A 312 -0.37 21.45 1.79
CA LEU A 312 -1.44 22.34 2.30
C LEU A 312 -2.85 22.03 1.76
N MET A 313 -3.00 21.05 0.86
CA MET A 313 -4.32 20.70 0.34
C MET A 313 -5.10 19.98 1.45
N GLU A 314 -5.87 20.74 2.24
CA GLU A 314 -6.74 20.19 3.29
C GLU A 314 -7.84 19.34 2.65
N SER A 315 -7.97 18.09 3.11
CA SER A 315 -9.23 17.37 3.05
C SER A 315 -10.12 17.99 4.13
N HIS A 316 -11.19 18.70 3.77
CA HIS A 316 -12.10 19.38 4.69
C HIS A 316 -12.97 18.38 5.52
N ASN A 317 -12.35 17.38 6.14
CA ASN A 317 -12.96 16.48 7.12
C ASN A 317 -12.17 16.56 8.42
N ASN A 318 -12.24 17.70 9.10
CA ASN A 318 -11.52 17.88 10.36
C ASN A 318 -12.39 17.53 11.57
N LYS A 319 -12.43 16.22 11.88
CA LYS A 319 -12.56 15.65 13.22
C LYS A 319 -11.98 14.23 13.16
N TYR A 320 -10.85 14.03 13.84
CA TYR A 320 -9.97 12.84 13.88
C TYR A 320 -8.85 12.76 12.82
N SER A 321 -7.72 13.42 13.12
CA SER A 321 -6.34 12.99 12.85
C SER A 321 -6.14 11.97 11.72
N GLU A 322 -6.37 12.36 10.47
CA GLU A 322 -5.90 11.58 9.33
C GLU A 322 -4.36 11.64 9.27
N ASN A 323 -3.72 10.51 8.96
CA ASN A 323 -2.27 10.45 8.87
C ASN A 323 -1.81 11.17 7.61
N ARG A 324 -1.06 12.27 7.79
CA ARG A 324 -0.40 13.07 6.75
C ARG A 324 0.30 12.25 5.65
N VAL A 325 0.84 11.08 6.01
CA VAL A 325 1.46 10.12 5.08
C VAL A 325 0.46 9.55 4.07
N GLN A 326 -0.76 9.24 4.50
CA GLN A 326 -1.85 8.76 3.64
C GLN A 326 -2.35 9.87 2.72
N GLU A 327 -2.56 11.07 3.24
CA GLU A 327 -2.96 12.25 2.46
C GLU A 327 -1.96 12.54 1.32
N VAL A 328 -0.66 12.54 1.63
CA VAL A 328 0.39 12.78 0.63
C VAL A 328 0.43 11.67 -0.44
N SER A 329 0.17 10.41 -0.05
CA SER A 329 0.14 9.27 -0.98
C SER A 329 -1.09 9.27 -1.90
N GLU A 330 -2.26 9.61 -1.36
CA GLU A 330 -3.49 9.77 -2.14
C GLU A 330 -3.39 10.98 -3.06
N MET A 331 -2.81 12.07 -2.57
CA MET A 331 -2.58 13.27 -3.35
C MET A 331 -1.67 13.01 -4.55
N SER A 332 -0.52 12.36 -4.36
CA SER A 332 0.39 12.02 -5.47
C SER A 332 -0.31 11.19 -6.55
N ARG A 333 -1.16 10.23 -6.16
CA ARG A 333 -1.97 9.43 -7.10
C ARG A 333 -2.99 10.29 -7.84
N ASN A 334 -3.70 11.16 -7.13
CA ASN A 334 -4.72 12.02 -7.71
C ASN A 334 -4.11 13.03 -8.70
N LEU A 335 -2.94 13.58 -8.39
CA LEU A 335 -2.18 14.47 -9.28
C LEU A 335 -1.68 13.74 -10.52
N LYS A 336 -1.16 12.51 -10.39
CA LYS A 336 -0.80 11.67 -11.55
C LYS A 336 -2.03 11.35 -12.41
N GLY A 337 -3.19 11.15 -11.77
CA GLY A 337 -4.48 11.03 -12.45
C GLY A 337 -4.80 12.27 -13.30
N ILE A 338 -4.67 13.47 -12.72
CA ILE A 338 -4.87 14.75 -13.43
C ILE A 338 -3.91 14.87 -14.62
N ALA A 339 -2.62 14.58 -14.42
CA ALA A 339 -1.61 14.66 -15.47
C ALA A 339 -1.98 13.80 -16.69
N ARG A 340 -2.35 12.53 -16.46
CA ARG A 340 -2.74 11.58 -17.51
C ARG A 340 -4.04 11.96 -18.19
N GLU A 341 -5.04 12.32 -17.41
CA GLU A 341 -6.37 12.66 -17.92
C GLU A 341 -6.33 13.92 -18.79
N LEU A 342 -5.63 14.94 -18.31
CA LEU A 342 -5.46 16.20 -19.04
C LEU A 342 -4.32 16.12 -20.06
N ASN A 343 -3.54 15.04 -20.14
CA ASN A 343 -2.40 14.91 -21.04
C ASN A 343 -1.46 16.14 -20.98
N VAL A 344 -1.17 16.62 -19.77
CA VAL A 344 -0.27 17.76 -19.48
C VAL A 344 0.74 17.37 -18.42
N PRO A 345 1.96 17.92 -18.44
CA PRO A 345 2.88 17.82 -17.30
C PRO A 345 2.29 18.53 -16.07
N VAL A 346 2.43 17.88 -14.91
CA VAL A 346 2.10 18.46 -13.60
C VAL A 346 3.38 18.59 -12.78
N LEU A 347 3.80 19.83 -12.50
CA LEU A 347 4.92 20.16 -11.62
C LEU A 347 4.40 20.47 -10.22
N ALA A 348 4.63 19.56 -9.28
CA ALA A 348 4.16 19.69 -7.91
C ALA A 348 5.32 19.97 -6.95
N LEU A 349 5.22 21.05 -6.17
CA LEU A 349 6.25 21.44 -5.24
C LEU A 349 6.07 20.73 -3.89
N SER A 350 7.17 20.21 -3.36
CA SER A 350 7.19 19.49 -2.09
C SER A 350 8.26 20.04 -1.15
N GLN A 351 7.89 20.30 0.10
CA GLN A 351 8.86 20.69 1.11
C GLN A 351 9.55 19.45 1.73
N LEU A 352 10.87 19.52 1.90
CA LEU A 352 11.64 18.46 2.57
C LEU A 352 11.73 18.65 4.09
N SER A 353 11.76 17.53 4.82
CA SER A 353 11.99 17.50 6.26
C SER A 353 13.40 17.97 6.65
N ARG A 354 13.62 18.24 7.95
CA ARG A 354 14.94 18.65 8.48
C ARG A 354 15.99 17.53 8.44
N ALA A 355 15.59 16.29 8.16
CA ALA A 355 16.50 15.14 8.13
C ALA A 355 17.65 15.29 7.12
N VAL A 356 17.44 16.05 6.03
CA VAL A 356 18.47 16.37 5.04
C VAL A 356 19.72 17.00 5.68
N GLU A 357 19.52 17.85 6.70
CA GLU A 357 20.59 18.60 7.38
C GLU A 357 21.58 17.68 8.14
N GLN A 358 21.21 16.42 8.38
CA GLN A 358 22.08 15.43 9.03
C GLN A 358 23.17 14.88 8.11
N THR A 359 23.03 15.07 6.79
CA THR A 359 24.02 14.65 5.81
C THR A 359 25.04 15.78 5.54
N LYS A 360 26.30 15.42 5.32
CA LYS A 360 27.38 16.36 4.97
C LYS A 360 28.05 15.94 3.65
N PRO A 361 27.94 16.72 2.57
CA PRO A 361 27.07 17.90 2.37
C PRO A 361 25.57 17.53 2.44
N ALA A 362 24.69 18.51 2.74
CA ALA A 362 23.26 18.31 2.94
C ALA A 362 22.48 18.19 1.61
N ILE A 363 22.97 17.36 0.69
CA ILE A 363 22.36 17.15 -0.63
C ILE A 363 21.11 16.27 -0.45
N PRO A 364 19.91 16.71 -0.88
CA PRO A 364 18.72 15.90 -0.82
C PRO A 364 18.83 14.59 -1.62
N LYS A 365 18.16 13.55 -1.15
CA LYS A 365 18.12 12.21 -1.76
C LYS A 365 16.68 11.75 -1.82
N LEU A 366 16.38 10.73 -2.63
CA LEU A 366 15.04 10.10 -2.63
C LEU A 366 14.61 9.69 -1.23
N SER A 367 15.55 9.23 -0.40
CA SER A 367 15.32 8.91 1.02
C SER A 367 14.86 10.09 1.89
N HIS A 368 15.00 11.33 1.44
CA HIS A 368 14.54 12.54 2.13
C HIS A 368 13.17 13.01 1.64
N LEU A 369 12.79 12.66 0.41
CA LEU A 369 11.39 12.71 -0.05
C LEU A 369 10.59 11.57 0.56
N ARG A 370 11.27 10.45 0.85
CA ARG A 370 10.81 9.35 1.69
C ARG A 370 10.74 9.81 3.13
N GLU A 371 9.57 10.26 3.55
CA GLU A 371 9.15 10.04 4.93
C GLU A 371 8.77 8.57 5.18
N SER A 372 9.22 7.62 4.33
CA SER A 372 8.87 6.22 4.45
C SER A 372 9.90 5.40 5.23
N GLY A 373 9.41 4.63 6.20
CA GLY A 373 10.26 3.74 6.96
C GLY A 373 10.54 2.42 6.29
N CYS A 374 11.49 1.72 6.89
CA CYS A 374 12.16 0.55 6.32
C CYS A 374 12.35 -0.49 7.42
N LEU A 375 12.46 -1.76 7.02
CA LEU A 375 12.59 -2.91 7.89
C LEU A 375 14.00 -3.50 7.80
N THR A 376 14.45 -4.21 8.83
CA THR A 376 15.74 -4.92 8.77
C THR A 376 15.66 -6.19 7.94
N GLY A 377 16.82 -6.66 7.46
CA GLY A 377 16.89 -7.78 6.51
C GLY A 377 16.43 -9.15 7.08
N ASP A 378 16.48 -9.32 8.39
CA ASP A 378 16.00 -10.50 9.11
C ASP A 378 14.47 -10.60 9.24
N THR A 379 13.75 -9.56 8.80
CA THR A 379 12.28 -9.54 8.78
C THR A 379 11.72 -10.69 7.96
N ILE A 380 10.80 -11.44 8.54
CA ILE A 380 10.12 -12.60 7.95
C ILE A 380 8.80 -12.17 7.32
N ILE A 381 8.60 -12.57 6.07
CA ILE A 381 7.37 -12.42 5.30
C ILE A 381 6.85 -13.81 4.96
N ILE A 382 5.56 -14.05 5.19
CA ILE A 382 4.94 -15.34 4.90
C ILE A 382 4.36 -15.32 3.49
N ARG A 383 4.74 -16.31 2.70
CA ARG A 383 4.16 -16.53 1.38
C ARG A 383 2.68 -16.88 1.48
N ALA A 384 1.83 -16.14 0.80
CA ALA A 384 0.38 -16.33 0.86
C ALA A 384 -0.13 -17.52 0.04
N ASP A 385 0.68 -18.04 -0.88
CA ASP A 385 0.37 -19.26 -1.61
C ASP A 385 0.77 -20.51 -0.82
N THR A 386 2.02 -20.62 -0.39
CA THR A 386 2.56 -21.85 0.21
C THR A 386 2.60 -21.84 1.74
N GLY A 387 2.63 -20.68 2.40
CA GLY A 387 2.86 -20.58 3.84
C GLY A 387 4.34 -20.56 4.25
N GLU A 388 5.25 -20.59 3.28
CA GLU A 388 6.69 -20.53 3.50
C GLU A 388 7.13 -19.18 4.10
N PRO A 389 7.93 -19.19 5.18
CA PRO A 389 8.57 -17.98 5.70
C PRO A 389 9.79 -17.61 4.85
N VAL A 390 9.83 -16.37 4.36
CA VAL A 390 10.93 -15.81 3.57
C VAL A 390 11.52 -14.61 4.30
N ARG A 391 12.85 -14.49 4.33
CA ARG A 391 13.50 -13.27 4.84
C ARG A 391 13.50 -12.18 3.79
N LEU A 392 13.26 -10.94 4.22
CA LEU A 392 13.26 -9.77 3.35
C LEU A 392 14.60 -9.63 2.59
N ILE A 393 15.73 -9.90 3.24
CA ILE A 393 17.04 -9.86 2.58
C ILE A 393 17.21 -10.89 1.45
N ASP A 394 16.58 -12.06 1.56
CA ASP A 394 16.66 -13.08 0.52
C ASP A 394 15.82 -12.70 -0.72
N ILE A 395 14.78 -11.87 -0.55
CA ILE A 395 14.04 -11.25 -1.66
C ILE A 395 14.88 -10.16 -2.32
N VAL A 396 15.49 -9.28 -1.52
CA VAL A 396 16.30 -8.16 -2.01
C VAL A 396 17.55 -8.64 -2.77
N THR A 397 18.21 -9.69 -2.27
CA THR A 397 19.39 -10.28 -2.90
C THR A 397 19.07 -11.15 -4.12
N GLY A 398 17.79 -11.31 -4.47
CA GLY A 398 17.34 -12.09 -5.62
C GLY A 398 17.37 -13.61 -5.43
N LYS A 399 17.62 -14.11 -4.21
CA LYS A 399 17.51 -15.55 -3.91
C LYS A 399 16.07 -16.03 -3.99
N ILE A 400 15.12 -15.17 -3.60
CA ILE A 400 13.69 -15.38 -3.80
C ILE A 400 13.20 -14.36 -4.84
N PRO A 401 12.70 -14.81 -6.01
CA PRO A 401 12.27 -13.91 -7.07
C PRO A 401 10.94 -13.21 -6.73
N THR A 402 10.77 -11.99 -7.23
CA THR A 402 9.47 -11.32 -7.33
C THR A 402 8.90 -11.47 -8.75
N PRO A 403 7.57 -11.43 -8.97
CA PRO A 403 6.50 -11.15 -7.99
C PRO A 403 6.29 -12.28 -6.95
N LEU A 404 6.03 -11.87 -5.70
CA LEU A 404 5.87 -12.79 -4.57
C LEU A 404 4.48 -12.64 -3.94
N PRO A 405 3.67 -13.73 -3.83
CA PRO A 405 2.41 -13.69 -3.10
C PRO A 405 2.64 -13.55 -1.59
N ILE A 406 2.07 -12.51 -0.98
CA ILE A 406 2.20 -12.16 0.45
C ILE A 406 0.83 -11.82 1.04
N PHE A 407 0.72 -11.73 2.36
CA PHE A 407 -0.52 -11.28 3.02
C PHE A 407 -0.53 -9.77 3.23
N ALA A 408 -1.65 -9.12 2.93
CA ALA A 408 -1.88 -7.70 3.19
C ALA A 408 -3.29 -7.47 3.78
N LEU A 409 -3.44 -6.38 4.52
CA LEU A 409 -4.72 -5.90 5.03
C LEU A 409 -5.45 -5.10 3.95
N ASP A 410 -6.69 -5.45 3.66
CA ASP A 410 -7.56 -4.70 2.76
C ASP A 410 -8.34 -3.58 3.48
N GLU A 411 -9.08 -2.79 2.70
CA GLU A 411 -9.95 -1.71 3.17
C GLU A 411 -11.10 -2.17 4.09
N ASN A 412 -11.45 -3.46 4.08
CA ASN A 412 -12.51 -4.06 4.90
C ASN A 412 -11.95 -4.72 6.18
N TRP A 413 -10.70 -4.43 6.53
CA TRP A 413 -9.99 -5.03 7.67
C TRP A 413 -9.85 -6.57 7.59
N LYS A 414 -9.84 -7.10 6.36
CA LYS A 414 -9.59 -8.51 6.06
C LYS A 414 -8.18 -8.68 5.51
N ILE A 415 -7.49 -9.70 6.01
CA ILE A 415 -6.19 -10.10 5.49
C ILE A 415 -6.44 -10.95 4.26
N SER A 416 -5.86 -10.53 3.14
CA SER A 416 -5.99 -11.22 1.86
C SER A 416 -4.63 -11.34 1.16
N PRO A 417 -4.46 -12.36 0.29
CA PRO A 417 -3.27 -12.49 -0.53
C PRO A 417 -3.14 -11.32 -1.51
N GLN A 418 -1.93 -10.75 -1.61
CA GLN A 418 -1.54 -9.70 -2.53
C GLN A 418 -0.16 -10.01 -3.13
N ILE A 419 0.21 -9.28 -4.19
CA ILE A 419 1.49 -9.46 -4.87
C ILE A 419 2.46 -8.36 -4.45
N MET A 420 3.59 -8.76 -3.87
CA MET A 420 4.78 -7.92 -3.76
C MET A 420 5.54 -7.95 -5.09
N THR A 421 5.73 -6.80 -5.70
CA THR A 421 6.38 -6.68 -7.01
C THR A 421 7.89 -6.52 -6.92
N LYS A 422 8.40 -5.92 -5.83
CA LYS A 422 9.82 -5.66 -5.64
C LYS A 422 10.14 -5.50 -4.15
N ALA A 423 11.35 -5.90 -3.76
CA ALA A 423 12.01 -5.46 -2.54
C ALA A 423 13.39 -4.87 -2.88
N PHE A 424 13.87 -3.89 -2.11
CA PHE A 424 15.13 -3.20 -2.39
C PHE A 424 15.81 -2.68 -1.11
N SER A 425 17.14 -2.48 -1.18
CA SER A 425 17.89 -1.82 -0.11
C SER A 425 17.58 -0.33 -0.07
N SER A 426 17.38 0.20 1.13
CA SER A 426 17.15 1.61 1.43
C SER A 426 18.35 2.25 2.15
N GLY A 427 19.50 1.57 2.17
CA GLY A 427 20.75 2.04 2.79
C GLY A 427 20.77 1.86 4.31
N GLN A 428 21.72 2.49 4.99
CA GLN A 428 21.83 2.43 6.45
C GLN A 428 20.94 3.46 7.13
N LYS A 429 20.13 3.02 8.10
CA LYS A 429 19.30 3.88 8.93
C LYS A 429 19.41 3.48 10.40
N LYS A 430 19.04 4.39 11.30
CA LYS A 430 18.89 4.09 12.72
C LYS A 430 17.66 3.19 12.91
N VAL A 431 17.87 2.05 13.54
CA VAL A 431 16.85 1.02 13.76
C VAL A 431 16.39 1.03 15.21
N PHE A 432 15.11 0.72 15.39
CA PHE A 432 14.45 0.51 16.66
C PHE A 432 13.82 -0.88 16.65
N GLU A 433 13.97 -1.61 17.76
CA GLU A 433 13.22 -2.83 18.02
C GLU A 433 11.95 -2.46 18.77
N MET A 434 10.80 -2.72 18.16
CA MET A 434 9.50 -2.65 18.80
C MET A 434 9.09 -4.05 19.22
N ARG A 435 8.71 -4.19 20.49
CA ARG A 435 8.20 -5.42 21.09
C ARG A 435 6.77 -5.21 21.55
N LEU A 436 5.90 -6.15 21.16
CA LEU A 436 4.49 -6.16 21.56
C LEU A 436 4.27 -7.06 22.76
N ARG A 437 3.15 -6.88 23.46
CA ARG A 437 2.74 -7.65 24.63
C ARG A 437 2.52 -9.13 24.33
N SER A 438 2.21 -9.49 23.08
CA SER A 438 2.23 -10.89 22.65
C SER A 438 3.65 -11.49 22.55
N GLY A 439 4.70 -10.69 22.69
CA GLY A 439 6.09 -11.09 22.49
C GLY A 439 6.55 -11.09 21.03
N ARG A 440 5.68 -10.68 20.10
CA ARG A 440 6.07 -10.38 18.71
C ARG A 440 7.02 -9.19 18.69
N THR A 441 7.99 -9.23 17.80
CA THR A 441 9.04 -8.21 17.69
C THR A 441 9.30 -7.86 16.24
N ILE A 442 9.52 -6.58 15.95
CA ILE A 442 9.92 -6.10 14.64
C ILE A 442 10.95 -5.00 14.78
N ARG A 443 11.89 -4.96 13.83
CA ARG A 443 12.97 -3.98 13.79
C ARG A 443 12.78 -3.10 12.56
N ALA A 444 12.66 -1.80 12.79
CA ALA A 444 12.32 -0.84 11.75
C ALA A 444 12.99 0.53 11.98
N SER A 445 13.04 1.37 10.95
CA SER A 445 13.45 2.77 11.10
C SER A 445 12.39 3.60 11.81
N ALA A 446 12.79 4.74 12.39
CA ALA A 446 11.93 5.63 13.17
C ALA A 446 10.64 6.04 12.45
N ASN A 447 10.72 6.27 11.15
CA ASN A 447 9.62 6.69 10.29
C ASN A 447 8.82 5.53 9.68
N HIS A 448 8.95 4.29 10.19
CA HIS A 448 8.17 3.17 9.67
C HIS A 448 6.72 3.21 10.18
N PRO A 449 5.71 3.24 9.29
CA PRO A 449 4.32 3.28 9.72
C PRO A 449 3.82 1.90 10.16
N PHE A 450 3.04 1.87 11.24
CA PHE A 450 2.29 0.72 11.74
C PHE A 450 0.81 1.06 11.83
N ARG A 451 -0.05 0.07 11.59
CA ARG A 451 -1.50 0.28 11.59
C ARG A 451 -2.01 0.41 13.03
N THR A 452 -2.41 1.61 13.44
CA THR A 452 -3.21 1.91 14.64
C THR A 452 -4.70 2.03 14.26
N LEU A 453 -5.58 2.20 15.25
CA LEU A 453 -7.01 2.39 14.98
C LEU A 453 -7.28 3.67 14.18
N GLY A 454 -6.55 4.75 14.49
CA GLY A 454 -6.66 6.05 13.83
C GLY A 454 -5.88 6.17 12.52
N GLY A 455 -5.16 5.13 12.08
CA GLY A 455 -4.44 5.18 10.80
C GLY A 455 -3.07 4.51 10.82
N TRP A 456 -2.17 4.94 9.95
CA TRP A 456 -0.78 4.50 9.88
C TRP A 456 0.14 5.45 10.64
N THR A 457 0.58 5.06 11.84
CA THR A 457 1.41 5.91 12.71
C THR A 457 2.87 5.50 12.65
N ASN A 458 3.80 6.45 12.52
CA ASN A 458 5.23 6.17 12.48
C ASN A 458 5.75 5.62 13.82
N LEU A 459 6.78 4.77 13.78
CA LEU A 459 7.39 4.19 14.97
C LEU A 459 7.83 5.23 16.00
N GLU A 460 8.35 6.37 15.56
CA GLU A 460 8.80 7.46 16.44
C GLU A 460 7.66 8.17 17.18
N ASP A 461 6.45 8.11 16.65
CA ASP A 461 5.24 8.67 17.26
C ASP A 461 4.50 7.63 18.12
N LEU A 462 4.94 6.36 18.10
CA LEU A 462 4.38 5.30 18.92
C LEU A 462 5.02 5.28 20.32
N CYS A 463 4.18 5.02 21.32
CA CYS A 463 4.60 4.88 22.71
C CYS A 463 4.15 3.53 23.29
N PRO A 464 4.85 2.99 24.30
CA PRO A 464 4.36 1.86 25.08
C PRO A 464 2.93 2.09 25.60
N GLY A 465 2.08 1.07 25.52
CA GLY A 465 0.66 1.13 25.86
C GLY A 465 -0.27 1.42 24.67
N MET A 466 0.23 2.00 23.58
CA MET A 466 -0.55 2.10 22.33
C MET A 466 -0.76 0.72 21.70
N ARG A 467 -1.75 0.58 20.80
CA ARG A 467 -2.07 -0.69 20.14
C ARG A 467 -1.92 -0.62 18.63
N ILE A 468 -1.35 -1.67 18.04
CA ILE A 468 -1.20 -1.83 16.60
C ILE A 468 -1.84 -3.14 16.10
N ALA A 469 -2.13 -3.19 14.81
CA ALA A 469 -2.79 -4.32 14.19
C ALA A 469 -1.81 -5.48 13.89
N VAL A 470 -2.17 -6.67 14.34
CA VAL A 470 -1.51 -7.95 14.04
C VAL A 470 -2.53 -8.93 13.44
N PRO A 471 -2.14 -9.97 12.69
CA PRO A 471 -3.09 -10.91 12.11
C PRO A 471 -3.68 -11.84 13.18
N ARG A 472 -4.98 -12.14 13.08
CA ARG A 472 -5.63 -13.20 13.88
C ARG A 472 -5.38 -14.58 13.30
N VAL A 473 -5.32 -14.67 11.98
CA VAL A 473 -5.13 -15.90 11.24
C VAL A 473 -4.40 -15.61 9.93
N LEU A 474 -3.52 -16.52 9.52
CA LEU A 474 -2.84 -16.50 8.23
C LEU A 474 -3.02 -17.87 7.56
N THR A 475 -3.88 -17.90 6.54
CA THR A 475 -4.23 -19.14 5.82
C THR A 475 -3.69 -19.08 4.39
N PRO A 476 -2.67 -19.88 4.04
CA PRO A 476 -2.17 -19.97 2.68
C PRO A 476 -3.20 -20.56 1.73
N GLN A 477 -3.15 -20.16 0.47
CA GLN A 477 -4.11 -20.59 -0.56
C GLN A 477 -3.86 -22.03 -1.04
N LYS A 478 -2.61 -22.48 -1.07
CA LYS A 478 -2.18 -23.75 -1.69
C LYS A 478 -1.08 -24.43 -0.87
N PRO A 479 -1.39 -24.96 0.33
CA PRO A 479 -0.44 -25.80 1.07
C PRO A 479 -0.12 -27.09 0.31
N THR A 480 1.08 -27.64 0.51
CA THR A 480 1.62 -28.78 -0.27
C THR A 480 1.72 -30.08 0.52
N ASN A 481 1.63 -30.03 1.86
CA ASN A 481 1.70 -31.21 2.76
C ASN A 481 2.85 -32.19 2.41
N LEU A 482 4.07 -31.67 2.33
CA LEU A 482 5.24 -32.46 1.90
C LEU A 482 5.66 -33.59 2.86
N MET A 483 5.17 -33.57 4.11
CA MET A 483 5.45 -34.59 5.11
C MET A 483 4.16 -35.31 5.49
N ASN A 484 4.23 -36.64 5.60
CA ASN A 484 3.11 -37.43 6.08
C ASN A 484 2.96 -37.34 7.61
N LEU A 485 1.85 -37.87 8.14
CA LEU A 485 1.55 -37.78 9.58
C LEU A 485 2.59 -38.47 10.46
N ASP A 486 3.13 -39.63 10.04
CA ASP A 486 4.17 -40.34 10.81
C ASP A 486 5.48 -39.55 10.87
N GLU A 487 5.86 -38.92 9.75
CA GLU A 487 7.03 -38.04 9.68
C GLU A 487 6.87 -36.83 10.60
N LEU A 488 5.69 -36.22 10.61
CA LEU A 488 5.38 -35.08 11.49
C LEU A 488 5.40 -35.48 12.96
N ALA A 489 4.82 -36.63 13.32
CA ALA A 489 4.83 -37.14 14.68
C ALA A 489 6.26 -37.42 15.16
N LEU A 490 7.05 -38.17 14.38
CA LEU A 490 8.44 -38.48 14.75
C LEU A 490 9.30 -37.22 14.82
N LEU A 491 9.15 -36.29 13.87
CA LEU A 491 9.86 -35.02 13.88
C LEU A 491 9.55 -34.22 15.16
N ALA A 492 8.28 -34.10 15.52
CA ALA A 492 7.84 -33.36 16.70
C ALA A 492 8.43 -33.93 18.00
N HIS A 493 8.41 -35.26 18.15
CA HIS A 493 9.01 -35.94 19.31
C HIS A 493 10.54 -35.76 19.35
N LEU A 494 11.23 -35.81 18.20
CA LEU A 494 12.68 -35.60 18.15
C LEU A 494 13.07 -34.13 18.38
N LEU A 495 12.23 -33.18 17.96
CA LEU A 495 12.42 -31.75 18.21
C LEU A 495 12.17 -31.37 19.68
N GLY A 496 11.24 -32.02 20.37
CA GLY A 496 11.06 -31.84 21.82
C GLY A 496 12.11 -32.58 22.64
N ASP A 497 11.74 -33.77 23.12
CA ASP A 497 12.54 -34.60 24.04
C ASP A 497 13.58 -35.52 23.36
N GLY A 498 13.78 -35.36 22.05
CA GLY A 498 14.83 -36.05 21.32
C GLY A 498 16.23 -35.45 21.54
N CYS A 499 17.21 -36.33 21.72
CA CYS A 499 18.62 -36.01 21.60
C CYS A 499 19.10 -36.33 20.17
N THR A 500 19.34 -35.27 19.38
CA THR A 500 19.85 -35.33 18.00
C THR A 500 21.16 -34.56 17.85
N VAL A 501 21.97 -34.53 18.91
CA VAL A 501 23.25 -33.80 18.94
C VAL A 501 24.33 -34.57 18.18
N PRO A 502 25.27 -33.90 17.47
CA PRO A 502 26.39 -34.58 16.83
C PRO A 502 27.19 -35.45 17.81
N ARG A 503 27.65 -36.62 17.35
CA ARG A 503 28.49 -37.56 18.11
C ARG A 503 27.82 -38.14 19.37
N GLN A 504 26.51 -38.02 19.51
CA GLN A 504 25.74 -38.74 20.53
C GLN A 504 24.78 -39.74 19.88
N PRO A 505 24.44 -40.85 20.56
CA PRO A 505 23.39 -41.75 20.09
C PRO A 505 22.07 -41.00 19.96
N ILE A 506 21.39 -41.15 18.82
CA ILE A 506 20.05 -40.59 18.65
C ILE A 506 19.10 -41.37 19.56
N HIS A 507 18.42 -40.66 20.44
CA HIS A 507 17.46 -41.25 21.35
C HIS A 507 16.35 -40.27 21.72
N TYR A 508 15.22 -40.82 22.12
CA TYR A 508 14.07 -40.08 22.64
C TYR A 508 13.83 -40.45 24.11
N THR A 509 13.37 -39.49 24.91
CA THR A 509 13.15 -39.68 26.34
C THR A 509 11.70 -39.39 26.70
N SER A 510 11.02 -40.31 27.36
CA SER A 510 9.65 -40.09 27.84
C SER A 510 9.30 -41.05 28.99
N ALA A 511 8.42 -40.60 29.88
CA ALA A 511 7.76 -41.46 30.87
C ALA A 511 6.44 -42.05 30.36
N ASP A 512 5.89 -41.49 29.27
CA ASP A 512 4.59 -41.86 28.70
C ASP A 512 4.73 -43.06 27.73
N PRO A 513 4.09 -44.20 28.02
CA PRO A 513 4.13 -45.40 27.18
C PRO A 513 3.60 -45.20 25.75
N GLU A 514 2.60 -44.35 25.56
CA GLU A 514 1.98 -44.11 24.25
C GLU A 514 2.95 -43.33 23.36
N ASN A 515 3.56 -42.26 23.90
CA ASN A 515 4.55 -41.49 23.17
C ASN A 515 5.79 -42.33 22.82
N LEU A 516 6.21 -43.22 23.73
CA LEU A 516 7.29 -44.18 23.44
C LEU A 516 6.92 -45.11 22.27
N ALA A 517 5.68 -45.63 22.26
CA ALA A 517 5.19 -46.50 21.19
C ALA A 517 5.12 -45.76 19.84
N VAL A 518 4.66 -44.50 19.81
CA VAL A 518 4.63 -43.68 18.60
C VAL A 518 6.02 -43.54 18.01
N VAL A 519 7.03 -43.17 18.82
CA VAL A 519 8.41 -43.00 18.34
C VAL A 519 8.99 -44.32 17.83
N GLU A 520 8.73 -45.43 18.50
CA GLU A 520 9.21 -46.74 18.08
C GLU A 520 8.58 -47.19 16.75
N GLN A 521 7.25 -47.10 16.64
CA GLN A 521 6.52 -47.51 15.43
C GLN A 521 6.89 -46.65 14.23
N THR A 522 6.95 -45.33 14.40
CA THR A 522 7.33 -44.40 13.32
C THR A 522 8.78 -44.60 12.89
N ALA A 523 9.72 -44.83 13.82
CA ALA A 523 11.12 -45.11 13.47
C ALA A 523 11.30 -46.43 12.70
N ILE A 524 10.54 -47.48 13.06
CA ILE A 524 10.50 -48.74 12.31
C ILE A 524 9.94 -48.50 10.91
N LYS A 525 8.76 -47.85 10.83
CA LYS A 525 8.05 -47.67 9.57
C LYS A 525 8.79 -46.78 8.57
N LEU A 526 9.38 -45.68 9.04
CA LEU A 526 10.01 -44.68 8.16
C LEU A 526 11.47 -45.04 7.80
N PHE A 527 12.20 -45.66 8.73
CA PHE A 527 13.66 -45.84 8.58
C PHE A 527 14.14 -47.28 8.77
N ASN A 528 13.25 -48.23 9.02
CA ASN A 528 13.58 -49.62 9.37
C ASN A 528 14.55 -49.72 10.56
N ILE A 529 14.50 -48.73 11.47
CA ILE A 529 15.30 -48.72 12.69
C ILE A 529 14.66 -49.67 13.69
N LYS A 530 15.45 -50.56 14.29
CA LYS A 530 15.01 -51.40 15.42
C LYS A 530 15.25 -50.65 16.73
N PRO A 531 14.24 -50.06 17.38
CA PRO A 531 14.44 -49.25 18.57
C PRO A 531 14.84 -50.12 19.76
N ARG A 532 15.67 -49.56 20.65
CA ARG A 532 16.04 -50.21 21.92
C ARG A 532 15.57 -49.36 23.08
N ARG A 533 14.56 -49.84 23.79
CA ARG A 533 14.03 -49.20 25.00
C ARG A 533 14.88 -49.57 26.22
N VAL A 534 15.29 -48.58 26.99
CA VAL A 534 16.10 -48.75 28.21
C VAL A 534 15.45 -47.99 29.35
N LYS A 535 15.05 -48.71 30.40
CA LYS A 535 14.47 -48.10 31.60
C LYS A 535 15.54 -47.34 32.36
N GLN A 536 15.22 -46.14 32.81
CA GLN A 536 16.02 -45.39 33.76
C GLN A 536 15.38 -45.51 35.14
N LYS A 537 15.03 -44.38 35.78
CA LYS A 537 14.25 -44.36 37.01
C LYS A 537 12.76 -44.45 36.68
N ASN A 538 12.13 -43.28 36.53
CA ASN A 538 10.69 -43.13 36.28
C ASN A 538 10.38 -42.85 34.80
N TRP A 539 11.39 -42.93 33.93
CA TRP A 539 11.26 -42.69 32.49
C TRP A 539 12.08 -43.73 31.70
N TRP A 540 11.90 -43.71 30.38
CA TRP A 540 12.57 -44.59 29.45
C TRP A 540 13.32 -43.79 28.38
N HIS A 541 14.47 -44.32 27.95
CA HIS A 541 15.12 -43.91 26.72
C HIS A 541 14.81 -44.90 25.61
N VAL A 542 14.38 -44.39 24.45
CA VAL A 542 14.28 -45.15 23.21
C VAL A 542 15.49 -44.78 22.37
N TYR A 543 16.49 -45.66 22.33
CA TYR A 543 17.62 -45.52 21.44
C TYR A 543 17.20 -45.91 20.02
N LEU A 544 17.59 -45.10 19.04
CA LEU A 544 17.31 -45.30 17.63
C LEU A 544 18.64 -45.59 16.93
N PRO A 545 19.14 -46.84 16.96
CA PRO A 545 20.39 -47.19 16.32
C PRO A 545 20.25 -47.23 14.79
N SER A 546 21.37 -46.98 14.09
CA SER A 546 21.41 -47.16 12.64
C SER A 546 21.03 -48.59 12.25
N PRO A 547 20.20 -48.80 11.20
CA PRO A 547 19.86 -50.12 10.71
C PRO A 547 21.02 -50.78 9.93
N TYR A 548 22.11 -50.05 9.73
CA TYR A 548 23.33 -50.51 9.06
C TYR A 548 24.60 -49.96 9.74
N HIS A 549 25.75 -50.59 9.47
CA HIS A 549 27.05 -50.07 9.92
C HIS A 549 27.35 -48.69 9.32
N LEU A 550 27.75 -47.76 10.18
CA LEU A 550 28.18 -46.41 9.80
C LEU A 550 29.65 -46.46 9.37
N THR A 551 29.97 -45.87 8.22
CA THR A 551 31.31 -45.78 7.63
C THR A 551 31.56 -44.37 7.13
N HIS A 552 32.77 -44.06 6.64
CA HIS A 552 33.04 -42.76 6.02
C HIS A 552 32.04 -42.50 4.87
N GLY A 553 31.36 -41.35 4.88
CA GLY A 553 30.32 -40.99 3.92
C GLY A 553 28.94 -41.63 4.14
N LYS A 554 28.79 -42.57 5.09
CA LYS A 554 27.50 -43.24 5.38
C LYS A 554 26.99 -42.84 6.76
N HIS A 555 26.08 -41.87 6.78
CA HIS A 555 25.49 -41.33 8.00
C HIS A 555 24.21 -42.05 8.42
N HIS A 556 23.79 -41.81 9.67
CA HIS A 556 22.55 -42.33 10.22
C HIS A 556 21.33 -41.85 9.38
N PRO A 557 20.29 -42.68 9.13
CA PRO A 557 19.15 -42.29 8.29
C PRO A 557 18.43 -41.02 8.80
N ILE A 558 18.21 -40.90 10.11
CA ILE A 558 17.65 -39.66 10.72
C ILE A 558 18.57 -38.45 10.49
N THR A 559 19.89 -38.62 10.48
CA THR A 559 20.82 -37.53 10.17
C THR A 559 20.69 -37.08 8.71
N ASN A 560 20.56 -38.01 7.77
CA ASN A 560 20.30 -37.69 6.37
C ASN A 560 18.96 -36.98 6.22
N TRP A 561 17.92 -37.46 6.90
CA TRP A 561 16.60 -36.84 6.91
C TRP A 561 16.63 -35.41 7.47
N PHE A 562 17.29 -35.17 8.61
CA PHE A 562 17.46 -33.83 9.17
C PHE A 562 18.26 -32.89 8.26
N SER A 563 19.21 -33.44 7.49
CA SER A 563 19.94 -32.69 6.47
C SER A 563 19.04 -32.31 5.28
N GLN A 564 18.19 -33.23 4.82
CA GLN A 564 17.21 -32.97 3.76
C GLN A 564 16.16 -31.93 4.18
N LEU A 565 15.78 -31.94 5.46
CA LEU A 565 14.88 -30.95 6.06
C LEU A 565 15.54 -29.60 6.37
N GLY A 566 16.87 -29.48 6.23
CA GLY A 566 17.62 -28.23 6.43
C GLY A 566 17.85 -27.81 7.89
N ILE A 567 17.44 -28.61 8.88
CA ILE A 567 17.50 -28.24 10.32
C ILE A 567 18.76 -28.76 11.03
N GLY A 568 19.43 -29.78 10.46
CA GLY A 568 20.70 -30.31 10.97
C GLY A 568 20.66 -30.86 12.41
N LEU A 569 21.76 -31.45 12.87
CA LEU A 569 21.90 -31.97 14.24
C LEU A 569 22.29 -30.84 15.20
N ARG A 570 21.35 -30.37 16.04
CA ARG A 570 21.53 -29.16 16.87
C ARG A 570 21.17 -29.40 18.33
N HIS A 571 21.80 -28.62 19.22
CA HIS A 571 21.41 -28.54 20.62
C HIS A 571 20.02 -27.88 20.78
N SER A 572 19.37 -28.12 21.92
CA SER A 572 18.02 -27.65 22.26
C SER A 572 17.77 -26.16 21.97
N TYR A 573 18.73 -25.29 22.30
CA TYR A 573 18.63 -23.83 22.12
C TYR A 573 18.82 -23.33 20.68
N LYS A 574 19.17 -24.20 19.73
CA LYS A 574 19.31 -23.89 18.29
C LYS A 574 18.31 -24.68 17.43
N LYS A 575 17.37 -25.42 18.04
CA LYS A 575 16.33 -26.15 17.32
C LYS A 575 15.41 -25.17 16.58
N GLU A 576 14.92 -25.59 15.42
CA GLU A 576 14.02 -24.85 14.55
C GLU A 576 13.10 -25.82 13.81
N ILE A 577 11.93 -25.35 13.42
CA ILE A 577 10.95 -26.10 12.63
C ILE A 577 11.37 -26.04 11.15
N PRO A 578 11.37 -27.16 10.42
CA PRO A 578 11.72 -27.19 9.00
C PRO A 578 10.63 -26.56 8.12
N LEU A 579 11.04 -26.07 6.94
CA LEU A 579 10.17 -25.38 5.98
C LEU A 579 8.92 -26.19 5.61
N GLN A 580 9.06 -27.51 5.46
CA GLN A 580 8.02 -28.42 5.05
C GLN A 580 6.79 -28.39 5.98
N VAL A 581 6.99 -28.12 7.28
CA VAL A 581 5.89 -27.97 8.24
C VAL A 581 5.14 -26.65 8.04
N PHE A 582 5.82 -25.57 7.64
CA PHE A 582 5.17 -24.30 7.33
C PHE A 582 4.36 -24.36 6.04
N GLN A 583 4.74 -25.25 5.11
CA GLN A 583 4.04 -25.47 3.85
C GLN A 583 2.82 -26.41 3.98
N SER A 584 2.57 -26.92 5.19
CA SER A 584 1.43 -27.77 5.50
C SER A 584 0.13 -27.00 5.67
N ASP A 585 -0.98 -27.71 5.49
CA ASP A 585 -2.32 -27.25 5.83
C ASP A 585 -2.55 -27.25 7.35
N SER A 586 -3.71 -26.72 7.77
CA SER A 586 -4.06 -26.61 9.19
C SER A 586 -4.16 -27.95 9.90
N SER A 587 -4.51 -29.04 9.21
CA SER A 587 -4.66 -30.37 9.81
C SER A 587 -3.30 -31.00 10.13
N HIS A 588 -2.35 -30.89 9.21
CA HIS A 588 -0.97 -31.36 9.37
C HIS A 588 -0.22 -30.51 10.41
N ILE A 589 -0.41 -29.18 10.41
CA ILE A 589 0.14 -28.30 11.45
C ILE A 589 -0.41 -28.68 12.82
N ALA A 590 -1.73 -28.91 12.93
CA ALA A 590 -2.34 -29.32 14.19
C ALA A 590 -1.82 -30.68 14.67
N HIS A 591 -1.62 -31.64 13.75
CA HIS A 591 -1.05 -32.94 14.06
C HIS A 591 0.40 -32.83 14.56
N PHE A 592 1.24 -32.06 13.87
CA PHE A 592 2.60 -31.77 14.31
C PHE A 592 2.63 -31.12 15.70
N LEU A 593 1.81 -30.08 15.91
CA LEU A 593 1.73 -29.39 17.20
C LEU A 593 1.21 -30.29 18.32
N ARG A 594 0.28 -31.22 18.04
CA ARG A 594 -0.23 -32.21 19.01
C ARG A 594 0.89 -33.10 19.56
N HIS A 595 1.75 -33.61 18.70
CA HIS A 595 2.90 -34.41 19.10
C HIS A 595 4.01 -33.56 19.72
N LEU A 596 4.19 -32.32 19.27
CA LEU A 596 5.16 -31.41 19.87
C LEU A 596 4.72 -31.05 21.31
N TRP A 597 3.43 -30.83 21.54
CA TRP A 597 2.89 -30.52 22.87
C TRP A 597 2.97 -31.69 23.84
N ALA A 598 3.09 -32.92 23.34
CA ALA A 598 3.31 -34.11 24.16
C ALA A 598 4.72 -34.18 24.78
N THR A 599 5.64 -33.33 24.32
CA THR A 599 7.01 -33.20 24.83
C THR A 599 7.11 -32.09 25.89
N ASP A 600 7.66 -30.92 25.54
CA ASP A 600 7.83 -29.74 26.41
C ASP A 600 6.53 -28.90 26.60
N GLY A 601 5.37 -29.45 26.24
CA GLY A 601 4.07 -28.80 26.44
C GLY A 601 3.47 -29.05 27.82
N ASN A 602 2.58 -28.16 28.26
CA ASN A 602 1.80 -28.29 29.47
C ASN A 602 0.31 -28.09 29.15
N ILE A 603 -0.52 -28.98 29.67
CA ILE A 603 -1.99 -28.84 29.75
C ILE A 603 -2.38 -29.28 31.17
N SER A 604 -2.70 -28.32 32.03
CA SER A 604 -3.02 -28.61 33.43
C SER A 604 -3.98 -27.61 34.04
N TRP A 605 -4.55 -27.95 35.19
CA TRP A 605 -5.34 -27.03 35.99
C TRP A 605 -4.45 -26.17 36.86
N LYS A 606 -4.69 -24.85 36.83
CA LYS A 606 -4.12 -23.89 37.77
C LYS A 606 -5.18 -23.56 38.82
N PHE A 607 -4.92 -23.96 40.05
CA PHE A 607 -5.72 -23.62 41.20
C PHE A 607 -5.09 -22.40 41.90
N ILE A 608 -5.85 -21.32 42.01
CA ILE A 608 -5.45 -20.12 42.76
C ILE A 608 -6.50 -19.94 43.85
N LEU A 609 -6.05 -19.80 45.11
CA LEU A 609 -6.94 -19.63 46.25
C LEU A 609 -7.90 -18.44 45.99
N GLY A 610 -9.21 -18.69 46.11
CA GLY A 610 -10.26 -17.69 45.86
C GLY A 610 -10.58 -17.43 44.38
N ARG A 611 -10.05 -18.20 43.42
CA ARG A 611 -10.42 -18.12 41.99
C ARG A 611 -10.88 -19.47 41.45
N LYS A 612 -11.77 -19.44 40.45
CA LYS A 612 -12.15 -20.65 39.70
C LYS A 612 -10.90 -21.29 39.05
N PRO A 613 -10.83 -22.63 38.95
CA PRO A 613 -9.73 -23.31 38.26
C PRO A 613 -9.55 -22.76 36.85
N ALA A 614 -8.31 -22.45 36.47
CA ALA A 614 -7.98 -21.92 35.16
C ALA A 614 -7.12 -22.93 34.39
N GLY A 615 -7.37 -23.11 33.09
CA GLY A 615 -6.49 -23.90 32.24
C GLY A 615 -5.12 -23.24 32.09
N ALA A 616 -4.05 -23.98 32.37
CA ALA A 616 -2.68 -23.62 32.08
C ALA A 616 -2.23 -24.40 30.83
N ILE A 617 -2.17 -23.70 29.69
CA ILE A 617 -1.75 -24.27 28.40
C ILE A 617 -0.55 -23.46 27.90
N TYR A 618 0.63 -24.09 27.86
CA TYR A 618 1.83 -23.46 27.33
C TYR A 618 2.83 -24.48 26.77
N TYR A 619 3.68 -24.04 25.86
CA TYR A 619 4.84 -24.80 25.36
C TYR A 619 6.13 -24.11 25.78
N SER A 620 7.12 -24.85 26.27
CA SER A 620 8.37 -24.29 26.81
C SER A 620 9.56 -24.70 25.96
N SER A 621 10.41 -23.76 25.56
CA SER A 621 11.64 -24.09 24.83
C SER A 621 12.81 -23.17 25.21
N THR A 622 14.03 -23.70 25.17
CA THR A 622 15.24 -22.86 25.28
C THR A 622 15.66 -22.22 23.95
N SER A 623 15.03 -22.61 22.83
CA SER A 623 15.22 -21.97 21.52
C SER A 623 14.19 -20.87 21.29
N THR A 624 14.65 -19.63 21.18
CA THR A 624 13.81 -18.48 20.81
C THR A 624 13.21 -18.64 19.42
N VAL A 625 13.96 -19.23 18.48
CA VAL A 625 13.51 -19.47 17.10
C VAL A 625 12.35 -20.46 17.10
N LEU A 626 12.51 -21.62 17.75
CA LEU A 626 11.45 -22.62 17.85
C LEU A 626 10.21 -22.05 18.54
N ALA A 627 10.36 -21.31 19.63
CA ALA A 627 9.22 -20.73 20.35
C ALA A 627 8.45 -19.71 19.48
N ARG A 628 9.14 -18.84 18.73
CA ARG A 628 8.51 -17.91 17.78
C ARG A 628 7.82 -18.65 16.63
N GLN A 629 8.45 -19.70 16.11
CA GLN A 629 7.86 -20.54 15.06
C GLN A 629 6.60 -21.28 15.53
N VAL A 630 6.58 -21.79 16.77
CA VAL A 630 5.37 -22.36 17.39
C VAL A 630 4.29 -21.30 17.54
N GLN A 631 4.62 -20.09 17.99
CA GLN A 631 3.66 -18.97 18.06
C GLN A 631 3.07 -18.63 16.67
N HIS A 632 3.89 -18.65 15.63
CA HIS A 632 3.44 -18.43 14.26
C HIS A 632 2.49 -19.56 13.78
N LEU A 633 2.85 -20.83 13.99
CA LEU A 633 1.99 -21.96 13.63
C LEU A 633 0.65 -21.94 14.38
N LEU A 634 0.62 -21.51 15.64
CA LEU A 634 -0.64 -21.28 16.35
C LEU A 634 -1.47 -20.16 15.72
N THR A 635 -0.84 -19.07 15.24
CA THR A 635 -1.52 -18.01 14.48
C THR A 635 -2.14 -18.56 13.19
N ARG A 636 -1.46 -19.48 12.50
CA ARG A 636 -2.02 -20.18 11.32
C ARG A 636 -3.26 -21.03 11.64
N LEU A 637 -3.43 -21.47 12.88
CA LEU A 637 -4.62 -22.19 13.36
C LEU A 637 -5.69 -21.26 13.97
N GLY A 638 -5.49 -19.94 13.90
CA GLY A 638 -6.39 -18.96 14.52
C GLY A 638 -6.33 -18.95 16.05
N ILE A 639 -5.22 -19.42 16.64
CA ILE A 639 -5.00 -19.48 18.08
C ILE A 639 -4.03 -18.37 18.47
N PHE A 640 -4.54 -17.31 19.12
CA PHE A 640 -3.68 -16.26 19.62
C PHE A 640 -2.90 -16.74 20.86
N SER A 641 -1.59 -16.49 20.87
CA SER A 641 -0.68 -16.89 21.96
C SER A 641 0.31 -15.79 22.30
N THR A 642 0.82 -15.81 23.54
CA THR A 642 1.82 -14.85 24.03
C THR A 642 3.13 -15.54 24.35
N LEU A 643 4.26 -14.95 23.95
CA LEU A 643 5.60 -15.45 24.24
C LEU A 643 6.19 -14.73 25.46
N ARG A 644 6.63 -15.50 26.47
CA ARG A 644 7.22 -14.98 27.71
C ARG A 644 8.58 -15.60 27.97
N LEU A 645 9.51 -14.81 28.50
CA LEU A 645 10.78 -15.30 29.01
C LEU A 645 10.63 -15.66 30.49
N VAL A 646 10.97 -16.89 30.85
CA VAL A 646 10.85 -17.41 32.23
C VAL A 646 12.24 -17.83 32.71
N PRO A 647 12.77 -17.22 33.79
CA PRO A 647 14.02 -17.63 34.41
C PRO A 647 13.93 -19.08 34.92
N GLN A 648 15.03 -19.83 34.83
CA GLN A 648 15.10 -21.25 35.24
C GLN A 648 16.25 -21.48 36.25
N GLY A 649 16.40 -20.58 37.22
CA GLY A 649 17.51 -20.62 38.19
C GLY A 649 18.87 -20.60 37.48
N ASP A 650 19.71 -21.60 37.74
CA ASP A 650 21.04 -21.76 37.11
C ASP A 650 20.99 -22.22 35.64
N HIS A 651 19.81 -22.57 35.13
CA HIS A 651 19.63 -23.00 33.75
C HIS A 651 19.29 -21.83 32.82
N ARG A 652 19.47 -22.05 31.52
CA ARG A 652 19.10 -21.07 30.49
C ARG A 652 17.61 -20.71 30.60
N PRO A 653 17.25 -19.42 30.51
CA PRO A 653 15.86 -18.99 30.51
C PRO A 653 15.05 -19.70 29.42
N ALA A 654 13.83 -20.09 29.79
CA ALA A 654 12.90 -20.73 28.87
C ALA A 654 11.97 -19.70 28.23
N HIS A 655 11.74 -19.84 26.94
CA HIS A 655 10.75 -19.12 26.16
C HIS A 655 9.45 -19.92 26.18
N GLN A 656 8.43 -19.40 26.84
CA GLN A 656 7.13 -20.06 26.97
C GLN A 656 6.09 -19.42 26.06
N VAL A 657 5.48 -20.21 25.20
CA VAL A 657 4.33 -19.83 24.35
C VAL A 657 3.05 -20.18 25.08
N HIS A 658 2.32 -19.19 25.58
CA HIS A 658 1.10 -19.38 26.38
C HIS A 658 -0.15 -19.23 25.53
N VAL A 659 -1.06 -20.19 25.62
CA VAL A 659 -2.42 -20.12 25.07
C VAL A 659 -3.39 -19.72 26.19
N GLN A 660 -3.96 -18.53 26.07
CA GLN A 660 -4.75 -17.92 27.13
C GLN A 660 -6.08 -17.36 26.64
N GLY A 661 -7.04 -17.29 27.55
CA GLY A 661 -8.42 -16.92 27.26
C GLY A 661 -9.23 -18.13 26.81
N SER A 662 -10.47 -18.22 27.26
CA SER A 662 -11.29 -19.42 27.05
C SER A 662 -11.52 -19.74 25.57
N THR A 663 -11.66 -18.73 24.71
CA THR A 663 -11.80 -18.93 23.25
C THR A 663 -10.57 -19.62 22.66
N ASN A 664 -9.37 -19.07 22.87
CA ASN A 664 -8.14 -19.67 22.34
C ASN A 664 -7.85 -21.04 22.95
N GLN A 665 -8.12 -21.23 24.24
CA GLN A 665 -7.94 -22.51 24.91
C GLN A 665 -8.91 -23.57 24.38
N LYS A 666 -10.19 -23.22 24.14
CA LYS A 666 -11.15 -24.12 23.49
C LYS A 666 -10.67 -24.53 22.10
N THR A 667 -10.28 -23.57 21.26
CA THR A 667 -9.77 -23.84 19.91
C THR A 667 -8.51 -24.71 19.95
N PHE A 668 -7.57 -24.42 20.86
CA PHE A 668 -6.37 -25.24 21.02
C PHE A 668 -6.70 -26.67 21.43
N LEU A 669 -7.56 -26.86 22.43
CA LEU A 669 -7.92 -28.18 22.94
C LEU A 669 -8.71 -28.99 21.91
N SER A 670 -9.56 -28.36 21.10
CA SER A 670 -10.34 -29.05 20.07
C SER A 670 -9.54 -29.37 18.81
N VAL A 671 -8.65 -28.46 18.38
CA VAL A 671 -7.89 -28.62 17.13
C VAL A 671 -6.57 -29.35 17.38
N VAL A 672 -5.81 -28.93 18.39
CA VAL A 672 -4.45 -29.41 18.66
C VAL A 672 -4.45 -30.48 19.75
N GLY A 673 -4.84 -30.14 20.99
CA GLY A 673 -4.75 -31.03 22.15
C GLY A 673 -3.30 -31.44 22.47
N SER A 674 -3.11 -32.68 22.93
CA SER A 674 -1.78 -33.30 23.13
C SER A 674 -1.90 -34.79 22.84
N ALA A 675 -0.83 -35.40 22.31
CA ALA A 675 -0.71 -36.85 22.26
C ALA A 675 -0.32 -37.42 23.65
N GLY A 676 -0.57 -38.72 23.83
CA GLY A 676 -0.30 -39.46 25.06
C GLY A 676 -1.22 -39.08 26.22
N SER A 677 -0.87 -39.56 27.41
CA SER A 677 -1.58 -39.36 28.68
C SER A 677 -1.84 -37.88 29.04
N ARG A 678 -1.04 -36.95 28.51
CA ARG A 678 -1.28 -35.51 28.68
C ARG A 678 -2.57 -35.05 27.99
N GLY A 679 -3.02 -35.77 26.97
CA GLY A 679 -4.29 -35.55 26.28
C GLY A 679 -5.52 -35.93 27.12
N ASP A 680 -5.38 -36.77 28.14
CA ASP A 680 -6.52 -37.32 28.91
C ASP A 680 -7.33 -36.24 29.64
N ILE A 681 -6.68 -35.13 30.00
CA ILE A 681 -7.33 -33.98 30.64
C ILE A 681 -8.18 -33.14 29.68
N VAL A 682 -7.98 -33.28 28.36
CA VAL A 682 -8.56 -32.41 27.33
C VAL A 682 -10.09 -32.43 27.35
N PRO A 683 -10.80 -33.59 27.38
CA PRO A 683 -12.27 -33.61 27.43
C PRO A 683 -12.82 -32.90 28.67
N ALA A 684 -12.26 -33.20 29.85
CA ALA A 684 -12.67 -32.57 31.10
C ALA A 684 -12.45 -31.05 31.10
N MET A 685 -11.31 -30.60 30.52
CA MET A 685 -11.01 -29.18 30.40
C MET A 685 -11.91 -28.46 29.39
N LEU A 686 -12.27 -29.10 28.28
CA LEU A 686 -13.24 -28.57 27.32
C LEU A 686 -14.61 -28.36 27.95
N THR A 687 -15.13 -29.35 28.70
CA THR A 687 -16.41 -29.25 29.42
C THR A 687 -16.39 -28.08 30.42
N ALA A 688 -15.38 -28.02 31.27
CA ALA A 688 -15.27 -26.94 32.24
C ALA A 688 -15.06 -25.55 31.59
N LEU A 689 -14.39 -25.46 30.43
CA LEU A 689 -14.28 -24.20 29.68
C LEU A 689 -15.61 -23.78 29.03
N GLN A 690 -16.51 -24.71 28.69
CA GLN A 690 -17.83 -24.38 28.15
C GLN A 690 -18.68 -23.60 29.16
N GLU A 691 -18.57 -23.93 30.45
CA GLU A 691 -19.26 -23.26 31.55
C GLU A 691 -18.68 -21.88 31.89
N ILE A 692 -17.48 -21.56 31.38
CA ILE A 692 -16.84 -20.26 31.58
C ILE A 692 -17.28 -19.31 30.47
N THR A 693 -18.08 -18.31 30.82
CA THR A 693 -18.38 -17.16 29.96
C THR A 693 -17.05 -16.50 29.56
N ALA A 694 -16.79 -16.42 28.27
CA ALA A 694 -15.56 -15.83 27.77
C ALA A 694 -15.45 -14.38 28.23
N ASN A 695 -14.28 -13.99 28.74
CA ASN A 695 -14.03 -12.58 29.07
C ASN A 695 -13.91 -11.79 27.76
N PRO A 696 -14.87 -10.91 27.42
CA PRO A 696 -14.85 -10.16 26.16
C PRO A 696 -13.72 -9.14 26.10
N ASN A 697 -13.00 -8.89 27.21
CA ASN A 697 -11.98 -7.85 27.34
C ASN A 697 -10.57 -8.27 26.87
N ARG A 698 -10.42 -9.41 26.17
CA ARG A 698 -9.12 -9.86 25.63
C ARG A 698 -8.91 -9.54 24.16
N ASP A 699 -9.89 -9.81 23.31
CA ASP A 699 -9.89 -9.41 21.89
C ASP A 699 -10.79 -8.20 21.72
N THR A 700 -10.19 -7.03 21.92
CA THR A 700 -10.91 -5.75 22.02
C THR A 700 -10.38 -4.74 21.02
N ILE A 701 -11.27 -3.90 20.55
CA ILE A 701 -10.93 -2.72 19.76
C ILE A 701 -10.49 -1.60 20.72
N PRO A 702 -9.43 -0.83 20.39
CA PRO A 702 -8.90 0.22 21.26
C PRO A 702 -9.99 1.19 21.72
N HIS A 703 -9.88 1.70 22.95
CA HIS A 703 -10.90 2.52 23.61
C HIS A 703 -11.23 3.82 22.86
N GLU A 704 -10.28 4.29 22.06
CA GLU A 704 -10.35 5.46 21.19
C GLU A 704 -11.58 5.38 20.25
N ILE A 705 -12.05 4.17 19.92
CA ILE A 705 -13.24 3.94 19.09
C ILE A 705 -14.51 4.59 19.66
N TRP A 706 -14.61 4.76 20.98
CA TRP A 706 -15.78 5.39 21.62
C TRP A 706 -15.93 6.84 21.22
N ASN A 707 -14.82 7.54 21.08
CA ASN A 707 -14.83 8.97 20.78
C ASN A 707 -14.80 9.19 19.27
N SER A 708 -14.19 8.29 18.49
CA SER A 708 -14.19 8.37 17.03
C SER A 708 -15.42 7.69 16.40
N THR A 709 -15.25 6.50 15.83
CA THR A 709 -16.20 5.87 14.91
C THR A 709 -17.57 5.57 15.57
N ILE A 710 -17.63 5.31 16.88
CA ILE A 710 -18.91 5.10 17.57
C ILE A 710 -19.68 6.41 17.73
N GLU A 711 -19.01 7.51 18.09
CA GLU A 711 -19.67 8.81 18.27
C GLU A 711 -20.17 9.36 16.93
N GLU A 712 -19.37 9.21 15.86
CA GLU A 712 -19.76 9.53 14.48
C GLU A 712 -21.01 8.76 14.06
N ALA A 713 -20.96 7.42 14.14
CA ALA A 713 -22.09 6.55 13.78
C ALA A 713 -23.33 6.82 14.63
N ARG A 714 -23.16 7.16 15.92
CA ARG A 714 -24.26 7.49 16.82
C ARG A 714 -24.94 8.80 16.41
N THR A 715 -24.13 9.79 16.03
CA THR A 715 -24.60 11.11 15.60
C THR A 715 -25.33 11.00 14.27
N GLU A 716 -24.78 10.26 13.30
CA GLU A 716 -25.43 9.95 12.02
C GLU A 716 -26.76 9.21 12.19
N ALA A 717 -26.82 8.25 13.12
CA ALA A 717 -28.05 7.52 13.41
C ALA A 717 -29.09 8.35 14.19
N ASN A 718 -28.75 9.55 14.63
CA ASN A 718 -29.55 10.42 15.50
C ASN A 718 -30.05 9.71 16.78
N ILE A 719 -29.20 8.86 17.37
CA ILE A 719 -29.51 8.08 18.57
C ILE A 719 -28.83 8.72 19.78
N SER A 720 -29.58 9.01 20.84
CA SER A 720 -28.97 9.48 22.09
C SER A 720 -28.14 8.37 22.76
N TRP A 721 -27.12 8.73 23.54
CA TRP A 721 -26.38 7.76 24.34
C TRP A 721 -27.29 6.89 25.23
N ARG A 722 -28.35 7.50 25.80
CA ARG A 722 -29.34 6.79 26.63
C ARG A 722 -30.12 5.75 25.83
N GLU A 723 -30.52 6.10 24.62
CA GLU A 723 -31.24 5.19 23.72
C GLU A 723 -30.35 4.04 23.24
N LEU A 724 -29.09 4.32 22.89
CA LEU A 724 -28.12 3.29 22.53
C LEU A 724 -27.89 2.30 23.68
N TYR A 725 -27.72 2.78 24.92
CA TYR A 725 -27.56 1.90 26.07
C TYR A 725 -28.82 1.07 26.37
N ARG A 726 -30.01 1.62 26.16
CA ARG A 726 -31.28 0.91 26.27
C ARG A 726 -31.37 -0.24 25.26
N GLN A 727 -30.95 -0.01 24.01
CA GLN A 727 -30.92 -1.04 22.97
C GLN A 727 -29.85 -2.12 23.21
N LEU A 728 -28.80 -1.81 23.97
CA LEU A 728 -27.74 -2.74 24.34
C LEU A 728 -27.99 -3.49 25.65
N ASP A 729 -29.17 -3.32 26.26
CA ASP A 729 -29.61 -3.96 27.51
C ASP A 729 -28.64 -3.75 28.70
N ASN A 730 -28.03 -2.57 28.79
CA ASN A 730 -27.09 -2.20 29.86
C ASN A 730 -27.67 -1.14 30.79
N SER A 731 -27.71 -1.43 32.09
CA SER A 731 -28.33 -0.58 33.13
C SER A 731 -27.42 0.50 33.73
N TYR A 732 -26.18 0.69 33.26
CA TYR A 732 -25.24 1.70 33.82
C TYR A 732 -24.37 2.37 32.75
N ALA A 733 -24.40 3.72 32.70
CA ALA A 733 -23.80 4.54 31.64
C ALA A 733 -22.52 5.32 32.05
N GLY A 734 -22.06 5.23 33.31
CA GLY A 734 -21.09 6.18 33.88
C GLY A 734 -19.61 5.96 33.54
N THR A 735 -19.14 4.71 33.37
CA THR A 735 -17.70 4.37 33.22
C THR A 735 -17.36 3.57 31.96
N VAL A 736 -18.33 3.37 31.07
CA VAL A 736 -18.22 2.48 29.90
C VAL A 736 -17.25 3.02 28.84
N LYS A 737 -17.18 4.35 28.66
CA LYS A 737 -16.42 5.02 27.58
C LYS A 737 -14.90 4.99 27.76
N GLN A 738 -14.39 4.61 28.93
CA GLN A 738 -12.94 4.56 29.22
C GLN A 738 -12.31 3.21 28.87
N ASN A 739 -13.10 2.21 28.51
CA ASN A 739 -12.63 0.84 28.30
C ASN A 739 -12.66 0.43 26.83
N SER A 740 -11.72 -0.43 26.43
CA SER A 740 -11.72 -1.09 25.12
C SER A 740 -13.03 -1.88 24.87
N VAL A 741 -13.45 -1.99 23.62
CA VAL A 741 -14.73 -2.62 23.25
C VAL A 741 -14.50 -4.03 22.72
N GLY A 742 -15.10 -5.04 23.35
CA GLY A 742 -15.08 -6.41 22.82
C GLY A 742 -15.81 -6.50 21.48
N ARG A 743 -15.34 -7.37 20.57
CA ARG A 743 -15.88 -7.50 19.20
C ARG A 743 -17.38 -7.77 19.12
N GLU A 744 -17.86 -8.70 19.95
CA GLU A 744 -19.30 -9.02 20.00
C GLU A 744 -20.13 -7.80 20.42
N ARG A 745 -19.64 -7.06 21.42
CA ARG A 745 -20.27 -5.82 21.86
C ARG A 745 -20.24 -4.78 20.75
N LEU A 746 -19.12 -4.65 20.04
CA LEU A 746 -19.02 -3.74 18.90
C LEU A 746 -20.00 -4.12 17.78
N GLY A 747 -20.19 -5.41 17.51
CA GLY A 747 -21.20 -5.89 16.55
C GLY A 747 -22.62 -5.51 16.97
N ARG A 748 -22.97 -5.64 18.25
CA ARG A 748 -24.27 -5.17 18.76
C ARG A 748 -24.44 -3.65 18.63
N ILE A 749 -23.38 -2.88 18.91
CA ILE A 749 -23.35 -1.42 18.70
C ILE A 749 -23.52 -1.09 17.21
N ALA A 750 -22.84 -1.81 16.32
CA ALA A 750 -22.93 -1.63 14.88
C ALA A 750 -24.35 -1.87 14.36
N VAL A 751 -25.02 -2.92 14.84
CA VAL A 751 -26.42 -3.22 14.51
C VAL A 751 -27.36 -2.14 15.03
N ALA A 752 -27.20 -1.71 16.29
CA ALA A 752 -28.03 -0.66 16.90
C ALA A 752 -27.89 0.69 16.16
N LEU A 753 -26.67 1.04 15.75
CA LEU A 753 -26.37 2.27 15.02
C LEU A 753 -26.49 2.13 13.49
N LYS A 754 -26.82 0.93 12.97
CA LYS A 754 -26.82 0.60 11.54
C LYS A 754 -25.53 1.00 10.80
N SER A 755 -24.39 0.90 11.50
CA SER A 755 -23.09 1.37 11.00
C SER A 755 -22.29 0.25 10.37
N LYS A 756 -22.13 0.31 9.04
CA LYS A 756 -21.28 -0.62 8.28
C LYS A 756 -19.80 -0.56 8.71
N PRO A 757 -19.18 0.62 8.93
CA PRO A 757 -17.79 0.70 9.41
C PRO A 757 -17.56 -0.04 10.74
N LEU A 758 -18.47 0.11 11.71
CA LEU A 758 -18.38 -0.58 12.99
C LEU A 758 -18.54 -2.10 12.83
N GLN A 759 -19.41 -2.54 11.91
CA GLN A 759 -19.59 -3.96 11.61
C GLN A 759 -18.31 -4.56 11.00
N LEU A 760 -17.68 -3.86 10.04
CA LEU A 760 -16.41 -4.30 9.44
C LEU A 760 -15.29 -4.43 10.48
N LEU A 761 -15.19 -3.47 11.41
CA LEU A 761 -14.24 -3.52 12.52
C LEU A 761 -14.52 -4.68 13.47
N ALA A 762 -15.78 -4.95 13.80
CA ALA A 762 -16.19 -6.07 14.65
C ALA A 762 -15.82 -7.42 14.01
N ASP A 763 -16.01 -7.55 12.69
CA ASP A 763 -15.72 -8.75 11.92
C ASP A 763 -14.26 -8.84 11.45
N SER A 764 -13.43 -7.86 11.77
CA SER A 764 -12.06 -7.76 11.25
C SER A 764 -11.18 -8.99 11.57
N SER A 765 -10.24 -9.24 10.67
CA SER A 765 -9.26 -10.34 10.76
C SER A 765 -8.00 -9.98 11.56
N ILE A 766 -7.98 -8.80 12.18
CA ILE A 766 -6.83 -8.27 12.91
C ILE A 766 -7.02 -8.37 14.42
N PHE A 767 -5.95 -8.37 15.18
CA PHE A 767 -5.96 -8.25 16.63
C PHE A 767 -5.20 -6.97 16.99
N TRP A 768 -5.68 -6.25 18.00
CA TRP A 768 -5.03 -5.01 18.46
C TRP A 768 -4.09 -5.34 19.61
N ASP A 769 -2.81 -5.52 19.27
CA ASP A 769 -1.78 -5.88 20.25
C ASP A 769 -1.10 -4.63 20.79
N GLU A 770 -0.79 -4.67 22.08
CA GLU A 770 -0.25 -3.53 22.83
C GLU A 770 1.26 -3.47 22.69
N ILE A 771 1.82 -2.28 22.49
CA ILE A 771 3.26 -2.05 22.46
C ILE A 771 3.79 -2.15 23.89
N GLU A 772 4.69 -3.10 24.12
CA GLU A 772 5.37 -3.30 25.40
C GLU A 772 6.60 -2.38 25.53
N SER A 773 7.40 -2.29 24.46
CA SER A 773 8.61 -1.44 24.47
C SER A 773 9.09 -1.10 23.06
N ILE A 774 9.81 0.02 22.95
CA ILE A 774 10.53 0.46 21.74
C ILE A 774 11.95 0.83 22.19
N VAL A 775 12.96 0.15 21.63
CA VAL A 775 14.37 0.29 22.04
C VAL A 775 15.23 0.57 20.82
N SER A 776 16.10 1.59 20.87
CA SER A 776 17.03 1.86 19.77
C SER A 776 18.16 0.82 19.70
N GLN A 777 18.46 0.33 18.49
CA GLN A 777 19.41 -0.77 18.24
C GLN A 777 20.67 -0.33 17.45
N GLY A 778 20.80 0.96 17.13
CA GLY A 778 21.93 1.51 16.36
C GLY A 778 21.65 1.65 14.86
N MET A 779 22.70 1.75 14.04
CA MET A 779 22.62 1.86 12.57
C MET A 779 22.74 0.49 11.92
N GLU A 780 21.83 0.17 11.00
CA GLU A 780 21.87 -1.06 10.21
C GLU A 780 21.38 -0.80 8.79
N GLU A 781 21.77 -1.65 7.84
CA GLU A 781 21.17 -1.64 6.51
C GLU A 781 19.69 -2.06 6.58
N VAL A 782 18.83 -1.23 6.00
CA VAL A 782 17.38 -1.44 6.01
C VAL A 782 16.84 -1.53 4.60
N TYR A 783 15.69 -2.17 4.48
CA TYR A 783 15.08 -2.60 3.24
C TYR A 783 13.62 -2.18 3.20
N ASP A 784 13.08 -2.14 2.00
CA ASP A 784 11.67 -1.85 1.79
C ASP A 784 11.10 -2.68 0.64
N ALA A 785 9.77 -2.80 0.61
CA ALA A 785 9.04 -3.59 -0.36
C ALA A 785 7.86 -2.83 -0.98
N THR A 786 7.52 -3.21 -2.20
CA THR A 786 6.42 -2.63 -2.98
C THR A 786 5.30 -3.64 -3.16
N VAL A 787 4.14 -3.32 -2.59
CA VAL A 787 2.84 -3.99 -2.79
C VAL A 787 1.86 -2.98 -3.40
N PRO A 788 1.55 -3.06 -4.71
CA PRO A 788 0.86 -1.98 -5.43
C PRO A 788 -0.59 -1.70 -4.99
N ARG A 789 -1.34 -2.69 -4.50
CA ARG A 789 -2.79 -2.56 -4.30
C ARG A 789 -3.15 -1.86 -2.98
N PHE A 790 -2.73 -2.45 -1.86
CA PHE A 790 -3.11 -1.96 -0.52
C PHE A 790 -1.98 -1.26 0.22
N HIS A 791 -0.79 -1.17 -0.39
CA HIS A 791 0.37 -0.49 0.16
C HIS A 791 0.81 -0.95 1.55
N ASN A 792 0.50 -2.20 1.91
CA ASN A 792 0.90 -2.81 3.17
C ASN A 792 1.12 -4.31 3.02
N PHE A 793 1.75 -4.93 4.02
CA PHE A 793 1.94 -6.38 4.11
C PHE A 793 2.11 -6.83 5.57
N VAL A 794 2.08 -8.15 5.78
CA VAL A 794 2.37 -8.77 7.07
C VAL A 794 3.85 -9.14 7.15
N ALA A 795 4.54 -8.64 8.19
CA ALA A 795 5.94 -8.86 8.48
C ALA A 795 6.13 -9.23 9.96
N ASN A 796 6.82 -10.34 10.28
CA ASN A 796 6.94 -10.86 11.64
C ASN A 796 5.59 -10.97 12.40
N ASP A 797 4.52 -11.36 11.68
CA ASP A 797 3.14 -11.35 12.18
C ASP A 797 2.67 -9.97 12.69
N ILE A 798 3.11 -8.88 12.06
CA ILE A 798 2.68 -7.50 12.32
C ILE A 798 2.32 -6.85 10.98
N ILE A 799 1.28 -6.01 10.96
CA ILE A 799 0.84 -5.31 9.75
C ILE A 799 1.64 -4.01 9.59
N VAL A 800 2.36 -3.90 8.48
CA VAL A 800 3.31 -2.82 8.18
C VAL A 800 3.03 -2.19 6.82
N HIS A 801 3.33 -0.89 6.66
CA HIS A 801 3.08 -0.14 5.42
C HIS A 801 4.30 -0.12 4.46
N ASN A 802 4.07 0.17 3.18
CA ASN A 802 5.09 0.33 2.14
C ASN A 802 5.58 1.79 2.02
N SER A 803 6.58 2.07 1.17
CA SER A 803 6.95 3.45 0.82
C SER A 803 6.03 4.16 -0.19
N ILE A 804 5.93 5.49 -0.03
CA ILE A 804 5.11 6.48 -0.78
C ILE A 804 5.69 6.83 -2.17
N GLU A 805 6.96 6.53 -2.45
CA GLU A 805 7.76 7.09 -3.58
C GLU A 805 7.30 6.72 -5.01
N GLN A 806 6.24 5.93 -5.21
CA GLN A 806 6.05 5.25 -6.48
C GLN A 806 5.45 6.14 -7.59
N ASP A 807 4.50 7.04 -7.32
CA ASP A 807 3.65 7.61 -8.40
C ASP A 807 4.27 8.73 -9.25
N ALA A 808 5.34 9.39 -8.78
CA ALA A 808 6.06 10.39 -9.58
C ALA A 808 6.87 9.74 -10.71
N ASP A 809 6.87 10.37 -11.89
CA ASP A 809 7.70 9.95 -13.03
C ASP A 809 9.09 10.57 -12.95
N VAL A 810 9.16 11.83 -12.49
CA VAL A 810 10.40 12.57 -12.28
C VAL A 810 10.43 13.17 -10.88
N VAL A 811 11.57 13.05 -10.19
CA VAL A 811 11.82 13.72 -8.90
C VAL A 811 13.07 14.58 -9.01
N LEU A 812 12.89 15.87 -8.78
CA LEU A 812 13.92 16.90 -8.81
C LEU A 812 14.20 17.40 -7.39
N PHE A 813 15.47 17.57 -7.04
CA PHE A 813 15.89 18.24 -5.82
C PHE A 813 16.69 19.49 -6.11
N ILE A 814 16.55 20.50 -5.26
CA ILE A 814 17.41 21.69 -5.30
C ILE A 814 18.40 21.63 -4.14
N TYR A 815 19.68 21.78 -4.44
CA TYR A 815 20.74 21.99 -3.47
C TYR A 815 21.46 23.31 -3.75
N ARG A 816 21.73 24.08 -2.69
CA ARG A 816 22.54 25.30 -2.72
C ARG A 816 23.49 25.27 -1.55
N LYS A 817 24.80 25.33 -1.81
CA LYS A 817 25.83 25.34 -0.76
C LYS A 817 25.67 26.54 0.17
N ALA A 818 25.32 27.72 -0.37
CA ALA A 818 25.04 28.93 0.39
C ALA A 818 23.83 28.82 1.35
N ALA A 819 22.92 27.88 1.11
CA ALA A 819 21.78 27.61 1.98
C ALA A 819 22.01 26.40 2.92
N ASP A 820 23.16 25.72 2.82
CA ASP A 820 23.50 24.56 3.62
C ASP A 820 24.11 25.02 4.96
N ARG A 821 23.40 24.77 6.06
CA ARG A 821 23.78 25.16 7.43
C ARG A 821 25.10 24.54 7.90
N ASN A 822 25.60 23.53 7.21
CA ASN A 822 26.90 22.94 7.51
C ASN A 822 28.09 23.81 7.06
N TYR A 823 27.84 24.87 6.28
CA TYR A 823 28.85 25.80 5.80
C TYR A 823 28.56 27.21 6.29
N ARG A 824 29.61 27.97 6.63
CA ARG A 824 29.48 29.41 6.85
C ARG A 824 29.61 30.11 5.50
N LEU A 825 28.80 31.14 5.27
CA LEU A 825 28.77 31.87 4.00
C LEU A 825 30.16 32.46 3.63
N GLU A 826 30.91 32.87 4.65
CA GLU A 826 32.27 33.43 4.54
C GLU A 826 33.28 32.42 3.97
N ASP A 827 33.10 31.13 4.28
CA ASP A 827 33.99 30.04 3.87
C ASP A 827 33.70 29.51 2.46
N ILE A 828 32.61 29.97 1.82
CA ILE A 828 32.22 29.55 0.48
C ILE A 828 32.89 30.46 -0.56
N PRO A 829 33.62 29.89 -1.55
CA PRO A 829 34.18 30.66 -2.64
C PRO A 829 33.14 31.55 -3.34
N PRO A 830 33.45 32.81 -3.71
CA PRO A 830 32.47 33.74 -4.27
C PRO A 830 31.73 33.21 -5.51
N ASP A 831 32.39 32.41 -6.33
CA ASP A 831 31.85 31.72 -7.51
C ASP A 831 30.85 30.60 -7.17
N GLU A 832 30.95 30.00 -5.98
CA GLU A 832 30.02 28.95 -5.51
C GLU A 832 28.83 29.51 -4.71
N ARG A 833 28.88 30.77 -4.24
CA ARG A 833 27.80 31.38 -3.42
C ARG A 833 26.47 31.47 -4.15
N HIS A 834 26.54 31.71 -5.46
CA HIS A 834 25.37 31.82 -6.32
C HIS A 834 25.06 30.51 -7.08
N LEU A 835 25.82 29.44 -6.84
CA LEU A 835 25.60 28.19 -7.53
C LEU A 835 24.41 27.43 -6.92
N GLY A 836 23.47 27.04 -7.77
CA GLY A 836 22.43 26.06 -7.48
C GLY A 836 22.62 24.79 -8.28
N GLU A 837 22.29 23.66 -7.68
CA GLU A 837 22.30 22.35 -8.31
C GLU A 837 20.89 21.78 -8.33
N ILE A 838 20.42 21.40 -9.51
CA ILE A 838 19.15 20.69 -9.70
C ILE A 838 19.48 19.23 -9.95
N HIS A 839 19.19 18.37 -8.97
CA HIS A 839 19.44 16.94 -9.02
C HIS A 839 18.20 16.21 -9.52
N VAL A 840 18.31 15.55 -10.68
CA VAL A 840 17.29 14.63 -11.22
C VAL A 840 17.50 13.26 -10.57
N ALA A 841 16.86 13.03 -9.43
CA ALA A 841 17.08 11.84 -8.61
C ALA A 841 16.27 10.62 -9.05
N LYS A 842 15.13 10.84 -9.73
CA LYS A 842 14.32 9.80 -10.36
C LYS A 842 13.85 10.29 -11.72
N HIS A 843 13.91 9.41 -12.71
CA HIS A 843 13.37 9.65 -14.04
C HIS A 843 12.94 8.31 -14.66
N ARG A 844 11.63 8.06 -14.79
CA ARG A 844 11.11 6.74 -15.23
C ARG A 844 11.50 6.37 -16.67
N ASN A 845 11.60 7.36 -17.55
CA ASN A 845 11.70 7.16 -19.00
C ASN A 845 12.99 7.78 -19.61
N GLY A 846 14.06 7.88 -18.84
CA GLY A 846 15.25 8.66 -19.22
C GLY A 846 16.31 8.75 -18.11
N PRO A 847 17.40 9.50 -18.33
CA PRO A 847 18.55 9.50 -17.44
C PRO A 847 18.30 10.28 -16.14
N THR A 848 19.07 9.94 -15.10
CA THR A 848 19.24 10.76 -13.89
C THR A 848 20.53 11.57 -14.02
N GLY A 849 20.67 12.65 -13.25
CA GLY A 849 21.82 13.53 -13.37
C GLY A 849 21.69 14.80 -12.54
N MET A 850 22.56 15.78 -12.81
CA MET A 850 22.56 17.08 -12.14
C MET A 850 22.78 18.18 -13.17
N ALA A 851 22.04 19.28 -13.02
CA ALA A 851 22.15 20.49 -13.82
C ALA A 851 22.56 21.67 -12.93
N LYS A 852 23.53 22.46 -13.38
CA LYS A 852 23.99 23.66 -12.68
C LYS A 852 23.23 24.90 -13.13
N VAL A 853 22.85 25.73 -12.16
CA VAL A 853 22.10 26.96 -12.39
C VAL A 853 22.65 28.08 -11.51
N PHE A 854 22.50 29.33 -11.96
CA PHE A 854 22.85 30.52 -11.19
C PHE A 854 21.63 31.01 -10.41
N PHE A 855 21.78 31.27 -9.11
CA PHE A 855 20.74 31.84 -8.26
C PHE A 855 21.05 33.30 -7.92
N ASP A 856 20.18 34.19 -8.38
CA ASP A 856 20.20 35.62 -8.07
C ASP A 856 19.39 35.89 -6.80
N GLU A 857 20.07 36.16 -5.68
CA GLU A 857 19.43 36.40 -4.38
C GLU A 857 18.63 37.69 -4.34
N THR A 858 19.08 38.73 -5.04
CA THR A 858 18.43 40.05 -5.08
C THR A 858 17.08 40.01 -5.78
N ARG A 859 16.95 39.11 -6.77
CA ARG A 859 15.74 38.91 -7.56
C ARG A 859 14.96 37.66 -7.16
N ALA A 860 15.53 36.83 -6.28
CA ALA A 860 15.04 35.49 -5.94
C ALA A 860 14.69 34.65 -7.20
N SER A 861 15.62 34.56 -8.15
CA SER A 861 15.41 33.93 -9.48
C SER A 861 16.59 33.05 -9.90
N TYR A 862 16.31 31.98 -10.65
CA TYR A 862 17.29 31.08 -11.26
C TYR A 862 17.53 31.38 -12.73
N ARG A 863 18.78 31.23 -13.19
CA ARG A 863 19.21 31.45 -14.59
C ARG A 863 20.20 30.38 -15.04
N ASN A 864 20.38 30.24 -16.35
CA ASN A 864 21.45 29.41 -16.91
C ASN A 864 22.83 29.96 -16.49
N LEU A 865 23.79 29.06 -16.23
CA LEU A 865 25.17 29.44 -15.96
C LEU A 865 25.85 29.77 -17.31
N ASP A 866 26.16 31.03 -17.57
CA ASP A 866 26.82 31.44 -18.82
C ASP A 866 28.29 30.97 -18.84
N THR A 867 28.63 30.09 -19.77
CA THR A 867 30.03 29.66 -20.04
C THR A 867 30.77 30.57 -21.02
N ARG A 868 30.26 31.77 -21.30
CA ARG A 868 30.93 32.77 -22.16
C ARG A 868 31.19 34.05 -21.38
N TYR A 869 32.36 34.14 -20.76
CA TYR A 869 32.97 35.41 -20.44
C TYR A 869 33.33 36.13 -21.75
N VAL A 870 32.52 37.11 -22.16
CA VAL A 870 32.95 38.15 -23.08
C VAL A 870 33.06 39.42 -22.23
N PRO A 871 34.27 39.91 -21.92
CA PRO A 871 34.42 41.14 -21.18
C PRO A 871 33.82 42.30 -22.00
N PRO A 872 33.24 43.32 -21.36
CA PRO A 872 32.79 44.51 -22.07
C PRO A 872 34.03 45.22 -22.62
N THR A 873 34.29 45.10 -23.92
CA THR A 873 35.30 45.92 -24.59
C THR A 873 34.75 47.33 -24.73
N GLY A 874 35.17 48.21 -23.81
CA GLY A 874 35.27 49.63 -24.06
C GLY A 874 36.18 49.88 -25.27
N GLY A 875 35.90 50.96 -25.99
CA GLY A 875 36.54 51.29 -27.27
C GLY A 875 38.08 51.33 -27.21
N GLY A 876 38.70 50.85 -28.29
CA GLY A 876 40.15 50.90 -28.51
C GLY A 876 40.53 50.07 -29.74
N GLN A 877 41.38 50.63 -30.58
CA GLN A 877 41.65 50.25 -31.97
C GLN A 877 42.37 48.90 -32.18
N SER A 878 42.16 48.35 -33.39
CA SER A 878 43.06 47.54 -34.24
C SER A 878 44.07 46.56 -33.61
N HIS A 879 43.96 45.27 -33.93
CA HIS A 879 44.90 44.53 -34.81
C HIS A 879 44.46 43.06 -34.95
N ALA A 880 44.46 42.54 -36.18
CA ALA A 880 44.22 41.14 -36.48
C ALA A 880 45.40 40.25 -36.07
N PRO A 881 45.18 38.95 -35.78
CA PRO A 881 46.21 37.96 -36.03
C PRO A 881 45.75 36.74 -36.83
N ALA A 882 46.78 36.10 -37.40
CA ALA A 882 46.81 35.10 -38.43
C ALA A 882 46.37 33.68 -38.02
N ASN A 883 46.03 32.91 -39.07
CA ASN A 883 46.03 31.46 -39.24
C ASN A 883 46.85 30.62 -38.26
N LEU A 884 46.32 29.44 -37.90
CA LEU A 884 47.02 28.13 -37.73
C LEU A 884 45.97 26.98 -37.58
N PRO A 885 46.32 25.68 -37.74
CA PRO A 885 45.68 24.78 -38.71
C PRO A 885 44.82 23.65 -38.11
N LYS A 886 44.04 22.99 -38.96
CA LYS A 886 43.14 21.85 -38.66
C LYS A 886 43.91 20.59 -38.21
N PRO A 887 43.44 19.84 -37.20
CA PRO A 887 43.95 18.50 -36.91
C PRO A 887 43.28 17.41 -37.76
N GLY A 888 44.11 16.47 -38.20
CA GLY A 888 43.79 15.41 -39.15
C GLY A 888 42.96 14.25 -38.60
N SER A 889 42.32 13.59 -39.55
CA SER A 889 41.54 12.36 -39.47
C SER A 889 42.36 11.16 -39.00
N VAL A 890 41.82 10.36 -38.07
CA VAL A 890 42.27 8.99 -37.81
C VAL A 890 41.11 8.03 -38.06
N ASN A 891 41.32 7.13 -39.02
CA ASN A 891 40.47 6.00 -39.40
C ASN A 891 40.34 4.99 -38.26
N VAL A 892 39.15 4.42 -38.10
CA VAL A 892 38.93 3.15 -37.38
C VAL A 892 38.27 2.17 -38.36
N PRO A 893 38.75 0.92 -38.50
CA PRO A 893 38.19 -0.05 -39.44
C PRO A 893 36.92 -0.71 -38.89
N SER A 894 36.03 -1.04 -39.81
CA SER A 894 34.77 -1.75 -39.64
C SER A 894 34.92 -3.18 -39.13
N PHE A 895 34.11 -3.55 -38.13
CA PHE A 895 33.42 -4.84 -38.03
C PHE A 895 32.07 -4.63 -37.35
#